data_AF-A0A1A9V2R5-F1
#
_entry.id   AF-A0A1A9V2R5-F1
#
_cell.length_a   1.000
_cell.length_b   1.000
_cell.length_c   1.000
_cell.angle_alpha   90.00
_cell.angle_beta   90.00
_cell.angle_gamma   90.00
#
_symmetry.space_group_name_H-M   'P 1'
#
loop_
_entity.id
_entity.type
_entity.pdbx_description
1 polymer ?
#
loop_
_entity_poly.entity_id
_entity_poly.type
_entity_poly.pdbx_seq_one_letter_code
_entity_poly.pdbx_strand_id
1 'polypeptide(L)'
;MACATSILRFLAFSLNFITCMFGILVACSCIYSLIVSSGSEITTVPCISGLTLSIILVFSAGLGCFIVYQNSTRLLWTYLTLMLLLMVAQIVAIFFASIDFRGLANEVVSNAWNAQIVDSSIMASYEIQFECCGKFGPTDYGNFGQEVPNSCYANGNSTGATDYFTVGCLEKITDLFAIGEYVEKISNWLLIGLEAESQRKGYRISCEKPRQTRDRDVINKLCEQQNQKTELCEYQKSKKQPKPPPKRRSLWPIRNIVAHYIGRGDIYGNMTADDYNINLFNPIAGEGANGRPVIVPVKDRFRMQRFFQLNSFNVLASDRIPLNRSLKDYRTQECRNEVYKLDELPTTSVVIVFHNEAWSVLLRTITSVISRTPQQLLKEIILVDDASDRNYLKRQLENYIKVLSVPTRLFRMASRSGLVSARLMGAKHARGDVLVFLDAHCECSRGWMEPLLQRIKESPKSVICPVIDIISDDNFSYTKTFENHWGAFNWQLSFRWFSSERRGTSLRETPTRPIKTPAMAGGLFAIDRKYFYAVGAYDEQMKIWGGENVEMSFRIWQCGGSVEISPCSHVGHVFRSSTPYTFPGGMSEILGKNLARAAMVWMDEWQYFVMLYTSGLSLNMRDKVDVSSRLALREKLQCKPFSWYLENVWPEHFFPAHDRFFGKIIWLDGETECAQAYTHHMKNIPGHRISRDWTRVIREIDSNADQFMSLIDLDRDKCLRPVKEDAPRASLQPITVGDCNAHHQTMDIYVITPSGKVMTNNNICLTYSEPKQSVIQMLKNRNATTTNVQLTQCLANDSRQLWDYDLDTQHINHRETKLCLTLKSALSGGRTQKPEKIVMAIECDFKDITQKWGLIPLPWKI
;
A
#
# COMPACT_ATOMS: atom_id res chain seq x y z
N MET A 1 12.01 -58.24 25.93
CA MET A 1 12.32 -56.90 25.38
C MET A 1 12.96 -56.93 23.98
N ALA A 2 13.72 -57.97 23.58
CA ALA A 2 14.34 -58.04 22.24
C ALA A 2 13.35 -58.08 21.04
N CYS A 3 12.14 -58.62 21.23
CA CYS A 3 11.14 -58.72 20.16
C CYS A 3 10.53 -57.35 19.80
N ALA A 4 10.27 -56.49 20.79
CA ALA A 4 9.72 -55.14 20.59
C ALA A 4 10.70 -54.22 19.83
N THR A 5 11.98 -54.28 20.16
CA THR A 5 13.03 -53.52 19.47
C THR A 5 13.21 -53.94 18.01
N SER A 6 13.00 -55.22 17.69
CA SER A 6 13.10 -55.73 16.31
C SER A 6 11.93 -55.24 15.45
N ILE A 7 10.72 -55.27 16.01
CA ILE A 7 9.50 -54.78 15.35
C ILE A 7 9.58 -53.27 15.10
N LEU A 8 10.05 -52.48 16.08
CA LEU A 8 10.23 -51.04 15.92
C LEU A 8 11.22 -50.68 14.82
N ARG A 9 12.31 -51.44 14.68
CA ARG A 9 13.31 -51.25 13.60
C ARG A 9 12.75 -51.59 12.24
N PHE A 10 11.99 -52.69 12.13
CA PHE A 10 11.33 -53.05 10.89
C PHE A 10 10.34 -51.96 10.46
N LEU A 11 9.52 -51.45 11.38
CA LEU A 11 8.57 -50.36 11.09
C LEU A 11 9.29 -49.06 10.68
N ALA A 12 10.40 -48.70 11.33
CA ALA A 12 11.19 -47.53 10.95
C ALA A 12 11.83 -47.71 9.56
N PHE A 13 12.33 -48.89 9.23
CA PHE A 13 12.86 -49.20 7.90
C PHE A 13 11.76 -49.10 6.82
N SER A 14 10.59 -49.70 7.06
CA SER A 14 9.45 -49.65 6.14
C SER A 14 8.97 -48.22 5.90
N LEU A 15 8.88 -47.38 6.95
CA LEU A 15 8.46 -45.99 6.81
C LEU A 15 9.46 -45.18 5.97
N ASN A 16 10.76 -45.28 6.26
CA ASN A 16 11.78 -44.59 5.45
C ASN A 16 11.80 -45.10 4.00
N PHE A 17 11.57 -46.39 3.77
CA PHE A 17 11.47 -46.94 2.41
C PHE A 17 10.26 -46.36 1.64
N ILE A 18 9.10 -46.25 2.29
CA ILE A 18 7.90 -45.65 1.70
C ILE A 18 8.14 -44.16 1.39
N THR A 19 8.76 -43.41 2.30
CA THR A 19 9.13 -42.00 2.09
C THR A 19 10.09 -41.85 0.90
N CYS A 20 11.06 -42.76 0.75
CA CYS A 20 11.96 -42.77 -0.40
C CYS A 20 11.22 -42.98 -1.73
N MET A 21 10.30 -43.96 -1.79
CA MET A 21 9.48 -44.21 -2.98
C MET A 21 8.59 -43.01 -3.33
N PHE A 22 8.00 -42.37 -2.32
CA PHE A 22 7.21 -41.16 -2.53
C PHE A 22 8.05 -40.00 -3.11
N GLY A 23 9.25 -39.78 -2.57
CA GLY A 23 10.19 -38.78 -3.10
C GLY A 23 10.55 -39.00 -4.57
N ILE A 24 10.76 -40.25 -4.99
CA ILE A 24 11.04 -40.60 -6.40
C ILE A 24 9.82 -40.33 -7.28
N LEU A 25 8.61 -40.68 -6.84
CA LEU A 25 7.38 -40.41 -7.60
C LEU A 25 7.15 -38.92 -7.82
N VAL A 26 7.38 -38.09 -6.81
CA VAL A 26 7.27 -36.63 -6.92
C VAL A 26 8.32 -36.08 -7.89
N ALA A 27 9.58 -36.54 -7.80
CA ALA A 27 10.63 -36.14 -8.75
C ALA A 27 10.26 -36.48 -10.20
N CYS A 28 9.76 -37.69 -10.45
CA CYS A 28 9.30 -38.11 -11.78
C CYS A 28 8.14 -37.25 -12.28
N SER A 29 7.18 -36.91 -11.42
CA SER A 29 6.06 -36.02 -11.75
C SER A 29 6.53 -34.60 -12.12
N CYS A 30 7.46 -34.02 -11.35
CA CYS A 30 8.04 -32.70 -11.64
C CYS A 30 8.82 -32.70 -12.95
N ILE A 31 9.61 -33.74 -13.23
CA ILE A 31 10.34 -33.89 -14.50
C ILE A 31 9.35 -34.02 -15.67
N TYR A 32 8.30 -34.82 -15.52
CA TYR A 32 7.27 -34.97 -16.55
C TYR A 32 6.57 -33.63 -16.83
N SER A 33 6.16 -32.90 -15.80
CA SER A 33 5.54 -31.57 -15.95
C SER A 33 6.48 -30.55 -16.61
N LEU A 34 7.79 -30.59 -16.31
CA LEU A 34 8.79 -29.74 -16.96
C LEU A 34 9.00 -30.05 -18.45
N ILE A 35 8.91 -31.33 -18.82
CA ILE A 35 9.03 -31.78 -20.22
C ILE A 35 7.78 -31.39 -21.02
N VAL A 36 6.59 -31.56 -20.44
CA VAL A 36 5.30 -31.31 -21.12
C VAL A 36 4.99 -29.81 -21.23
N SER A 37 5.36 -28.99 -20.24
CA SER A 37 4.99 -27.57 -20.14
C SER A 37 6.02 -26.62 -20.76
N SER A 38 6.69 -27.04 -21.85
CA SER A 38 7.83 -26.33 -22.43
C SER A 38 7.53 -24.85 -22.73
N GLY A 39 8.03 -23.93 -21.89
CA GLY A 39 7.97 -22.48 -22.14
C GLY A 39 7.19 -21.61 -21.16
N SER A 40 6.58 -22.17 -20.10
CA SER A 40 5.91 -21.37 -19.06
C SER A 40 6.80 -21.16 -17.82
N GLU A 41 7.13 -19.91 -17.50
CA GLU A 41 7.88 -19.55 -16.26
C GLU A 41 7.11 -19.93 -14.98
N ILE A 42 5.79 -20.02 -15.08
CA ILE A 42 4.87 -20.30 -13.97
C ILE A 42 4.96 -21.75 -13.51
N THR A 43 5.23 -22.70 -14.42
CA THR A 43 5.38 -24.12 -14.09
C THR A 43 6.83 -24.48 -13.73
N THR A 44 7.81 -23.70 -14.18
CA THR A 44 9.23 -24.03 -13.99
C THR A 44 9.68 -23.83 -12.55
N VAL A 45 9.32 -22.71 -11.90
CA VAL A 45 9.78 -22.40 -10.54
C VAL A 45 9.25 -23.43 -9.51
N PRO A 46 7.94 -23.76 -9.46
CA PRO A 46 7.41 -24.77 -8.55
C PRO A 46 7.94 -26.19 -8.83
N CYS A 47 8.20 -26.53 -10.10
CA CYS A 47 8.75 -27.85 -10.44
C CYS A 47 10.23 -27.96 -10.07
N ILE A 48 11.01 -26.89 -10.18
CA ILE A 48 12.41 -26.87 -9.74
C ILE A 48 12.48 -26.95 -8.22
N SER A 49 11.67 -26.18 -7.49
CA SER A 49 11.61 -26.28 -6.02
C SER A 49 11.14 -27.67 -5.57
N GLY A 50 10.10 -28.21 -6.19
CA GLY A 50 9.63 -29.58 -5.95
C GLY A 50 10.72 -30.63 -6.17
N LEU A 51 11.47 -30.52 -7.27
CA LEU A 51 12.57 -31.44 -7.59
C LEU A 51 13.71 -31.34 -6.55
N THR A 52 14.06 -30.14 -6.10
CA THR A 52 15.07 -29.97 -5.05
C THR A 52 14.65 -30.61 -3.73
N LEU A 53 13.38 -30.42 -3.32
CA LEU A 53 12.83 -31.04 -2.11
C LEU A 53 12.77 -32.56 -2.22
N SER A 54 12.36 -33.10 -3.37
CA SER A 54 12.32 -34.54 -3.62
C SER A 54 13.71 -35.19 -3.54
N ILE A 55 14.75 -34.54 -4.06
CA ILE A 55 16.14 -35.06 -3.97
C ILE A 55 16.60 -35.11 -2.52
N ILE A 56 16.33 -34.05 -1.74
CA ILE A 56 16.66 -34.00 -0.31
C ILE A 56 15.93 -35.12 0.43
N LEU A 57 14.66 -35.35 0.11
CA LEU A 57 13.83 -36.37 0.74
C LEU A 57 14.29 -37.81 0.44
N VAL A 58 14.66 -38.09 -0.81
CA VAL A 58 15.19 -39.41 -1.20
C VAL A 58 16.52 -39.68 -0.51
N PHE A 59 17.38 -38.66 -0.42
CA PHE A 59 18.67 -38.77 0.23
C PHE A 59 18.52 -39.00 1.75
N SER A 60 17.64 -38.23 2.42
CA SER A 60 17.39 -38.38 3.85
C SER A 60 16.78 -39.75 4.18
N ALA A 61 15.78 -40.18 3.42
CA ALA A 61 15.14 -41.49 3.58
C ALA A 61 16.11 -42.66 3.33
N GLY A 62 16.99 -42.54 2.31
CA GLY A 62 18.04 -43.53 2.02
C GLY A 62 19.06 -43.65 3.16
N LEU A 63 19.50 -42.52 3.72
CA LEU A 63 20.35 -42.50 4.92
C LEU A 63 19.64 -43.13 6.13
N GLY A 64 18.35 -42.86 6.31
CA GLY A 64 17.52 -43.46 7.37
C GLY A 64 17.51 -44.98 7.30
N CYS A 65 17.27 -45.56 6.12
CA CYS A 65 17.32 -47.01 5.89
C CYS A 65 18.70 -47.61 6.22
N PHE A 66 19.78 -46.95 5.79
CA PHE A 66 21.15 -47.41 6.03
C PHE A 66 21.53 -47.38 7.52
N ILE A 67 21.09 -46.35 8.26
CA ILE A 67 21.40 -46.18 9.68
C ILE A 67 20.63 -47.18 10.55
N VAL A 68 19.36 -47.46 10.22
CA VAL A 68 18.58 -48.52 10.88
C VAL A 68 19.26 -49.88 10.70
N TYR A 69 19.89 -50.12 9.55
CA TYR A 69 20.64 -51.34 9.27
C TYR A 69 21.96 -51.44 10.05
N GLN A 70 22.77 -50.37 10.10
CA GLN A 70 24.09 -50.40 10.76
C GLN A 70 24.04 -50.48 12.30
N ASN A 71 22.87 -50.31 12.93
CA ASN A 71 22.67 -50.49 14.38
C ASN A 71 23.59 -49.62 15.29
N SER A 72 24.06 -48.48 14.75
CA SER A 72 24.93 -47.52 15.44
C SER A 72 24.12 -46.38 16.09
N THR A 73 24.27 -46.22 17.41
CA THR A 73 23.50 -45.21 18.17
C THR A 73 23.97 -43.79 17.91
N ARG A 74 25.27 -43.58 17.68
CA ARG A 74 25.81 -42.24 17.39
C ARG A 74 25.30 -41.70 16.04
N LEU A 75 25.28 -42.56 15.02
CA LEU A 75 24.73 -42.22 13.70
C LEU A 75 23.21 -41.98 13.75
N LEU A 76 22.49 -42.68 14.62
CA LEU A 76 21.04 -42.47 14.81
C LEU A 76 20.73 -41.08 15.38
N TRP A 77 21.50 -40.60 16.36
CA TRP A 77 21.30 -39.26 16.93
C TRP A 77 21.64 -38.13 15.95
N THR A 78 22.69 -38.28 15.14
CA THR A 78 23.01 -37.31 14.08
C THR A 78 21.93 -37.27 13.00
N TYR A 79 21.31 -38.42 12.70
CA TYR A 79 20.19 -38.49 11.77
C TYR A 79 18.91 -37.85 12.30
N LEU A 80 18.54 -38.15 13.56
CA LEU A 80 17.34 -37.58 14.19
C LEU A 80 17.43 -36.04 14.33
N THR A 81 18.63 -35.51 14.61
CA THR A 81 18.86 -34.05 14.69
C THR A 81 18.77 -33.38 13.32
N LEU A 82 19.36 -33.98 12.28
CA LEU A 82 19.24 -33.48 10.91
C LEU A 82 17.78 -33.48 10.43
N MET A 83 17.04 -34.55 10.68
CA MET A 83 15.62 -34.65 10.31
C MET A 83 14.76 -33.61 11.05
N LEU A 84 15.08 -33.29 12.31
CA LEU A 84 14.34 -32.27 13.07
C LEU A 84 14.55 -30.87 12.47
N LEU A 85 15.78 -30.56 12.05
CA LEU A 85 16.08 -29.30 11.38
C LEU A 85 15.36 -29.20 10.02
N LEU A 86 15.29 -30.29 9.26
CA LEU A 86 14.54 -30.34 8.01
C LEU A 86 13.03 -30.15 8.23
N MET A 87 12.45 -30.81 9.22
CA MET A 87 11.03 -30.65 9.56
C MET A 87 10.70 -29.21 9.99
N VAL A 88 11.57 -28.57 10.78
CA VAL A 88 11.40 -27.14 11.16
C VAL A 88 11.51 -26.24 9.93
N ALA A 89 12.47 -26.48 9.04
CA ALA A 89 12.61 -25.71 7.80
C ALA A 89 11.38 -25.86 6.88
N GLN A 90 10.80 -27.06 6.78
CA GLN A 90 9.56 -27.32 6.03
C GLN A 90 8.37 -26.59 6.64
N ILE A 91 8.20 -26.62 7.97
CA ILE A 91 7.13 -25.88 8.68
C ILE A 91 7.28 -24.39 8.43
N VAL A 92 8.49 -23.84 8.53
CA VAL A 92 8.76 -22.43 8.23
C VAL A 92 8.41 -22.10 6.78
N ALA A 93 8.74 -22.95 5.81
CA ALA A 93 8.36 -22.73 4.41
C ALA A 93 6.83 -22.73 4.22
N ILE A 94 6.09 -23.63 4.86
CA ILE A 94 4.62 -23.68 4.76
C ILE A 94 3.95 -22.41 5.31
N PHE A 95 4.47 -21.85 6.41
CA PHE A 95 3.89 -20.65 7.04
C PHE A 95 4.37 -19.33 6.45
N PHE A 96 5.62 -19.26 5.98
CA PHE A 96 6.25 -18.00 5.54
C PHE A 96 6.40 -17.88 4.01
N ALA A 97 6.19 -18.95 3.23
CA ALA A 97 6.26 -18.94 1.77
C ALA A 97 4.89 -19.27 1.11
N SER A 98 3.78 -18.79 1.69
CA SER A 98 2.47 -18.90 1.04
C SER A 98 2.46 -18.06 -0.25
N ILE A 99 2.52 -18.73 -1.40
CA ILE A 99 2.40 -18.09 -2.70
C ILE A 99 0.94 -17.68 -2.90
N ASP A 100 0.68 -16.41 -3.23
CA ASP A 100 -0.66 -15.94 -3.57
C ASP A 100 -1.05 -16.40 -4.99
N PHE A 101 -1.54 -17.63 -5.09
CA PHE A 101 -1.97 -18.23 -6.35
C PHE A 101 -3.13 -17.47 -7.01
N ARG A 102 -3.96 -16.75 -6.23
CA ARG A 102 -5.02 -15.88 -6.77
C ARG A 102 -4.44 -14.63 -7.41
N GLY A 103 -3.47 -14.01 -6.75
CA GLY A 103 -2.69 -12.90 -7.31
C GLY A 103 -2.01 -13.30 -8.62
N LEU A 104 -1.39 -14.48 -8.65
CA LEU A 104 -0.71 -15.01 -9.83
C LEU A 104 -1.68 -15.34 -10.98
N ALA A 105 -2.81 -16.01 -10.71
CA ALA A 105 -3.83 -16.27 -11.73
C ALA A 105 -4.38 -14.97 -12.34
N ASN A 106 -4.61 -13.95 -11.50
CA ASN A 106 -5.03 -12.64 -11.95
C ASN A 106 -3.97 -11.95 -12.81
N GLU A 107 -2.70 -12.03 -12.43
CA GLU A 107 -1.61 -11.47 -13.23
C GLU A 107 -1.51 -12.16 -14.60
N VAL A 108 -1.56 -13.49 -14.65
CA VAL A 108 -1.46 -14.28 -15.89
C VAL A 108 -2.60 -13.97 -16.85
N VAL A 109 -3.85 -14.04 -16.36
CA VAL A 109 -5.03 -13.78 -17.21
C VAL A 109 -5.12 -12.31 -17.56
N SER A 110 -4.74 -11.39 -16.67
CA SER A 110 -4.67 -9.96 -17.00
C SER A 110 -3.61 -9.66 -18.05
N ASN A 111 -2.46 -10.31 -18.01
CA ASN A 111 -1.40 -10.14 -18.99
C ASN A 111 -1.83 -10.69 -20.36
N ALA A 112 -2.44 -11.88 -20.40
CA ALA A 112 -3.01 -12.44 -21.62
C ALA A 112 -4.13 -11.56 -22.21
N TRP A 113 -5.06 -11.09 -21.35
CA TRP A 113 -6.15 -10.20 -21.74
C TRP A 113 -5.64 -8.85 -22.28
N ASN A 114 -4.65 -8.26 -21.63
CA ASN A 114 -4.05 -7.01 -22.09
C ASN A 114 -3.20 -7.21 -23.36
N ALA A 115 -2.64 -8.40 -23.57
CA ALA A 115 -1.89 -8.75 -24.77
C ALA A 115 -2.79 -9.02 -25.98
N GLN A 116 -4.05 -9.38 -25.78
CA GLN A 116 -5.01 -9.64 -26.86
C GLN A 116 -5.23 -8.45 -27.80
N ILE A 117 -5.03 -7.22 -27.31
CA ILE A 117 -5.14 -5.99 -28.09
C ILE A 117 -4.08 -5.96 -29.21
N VAL A 118 -2.96 -6.67 -29.01
CA VAL A 118 -1.84 -6.74 -29.94
C VAL A 118 -1.86 -8.06 -30.72
N ASP A 119 -2.14 -9.17 -30.05
CA ASP A 119 -2.23 -10.51 -30.65
C ASP A 119 -3.35 -11.31 -29.96
N SER A 120 -4.47 -11.48 -30.67
CA SER A 120 -5.64 -12.21 -30.17
C SER A 120 -5.39 -13.71 -29.98
N SER A 121 -4.34 -14.27 -30.58
CA SER A 121 -4.00 -15.70 -30.46
C SER A 121 -3.57 -16.08 -29.04
N ILE A 122 -3.03 -15.13 -28.28
CA ILE A 122 -2.59 -15.37 -26.90
C ILE A 122 -3.80 -15.67 -26.02
N MET A 123 -4.80 -14.79 -25.99
CA MET A 123 -6.01 -15.03 -25.21
C MET A 123 -6.77 -16.26 -25.73
N ALA A 124 -6.86 -16.42 -27.06
CA ALA A 124 -7.49 -17.58 -27.68
C ALA A 124 -6.87 -18.92 -27.24
N SER A 125 -5.55 -18.97 -27.01
CA SER A 125 -4.90 -20.20 -26.52
C SER A 125 -5.35 -20.58 -25.11
N TYR A 126 -5.58 -19.61 -24.23
CA TYR A 126 -6.10 -19.86 -22.88
C TYR A 126 -7.59 -20.22 -22.91
N GLU A 127 -8.38 -19.55 -23.75
CA GLU A 127 -9.82 -19.82 -23.90
C GLU A 127 -10.07 -21.25 -24.40
N ILE A 128 -9.28 -21.71 -25.37
CA ILE A 128 -9.34 -23.09 -25.89
C ILE A 128 -8.81 -24.08 -24.86
N GLN A 129 -7.68 -23.78 -24.21
CA GLN A 129 -7.04 -24.71 -23.27
C GLN A 129 -7.86 -24.94 -22.01
N PHE A 130 -8.55 -23.90 -21.51
CA PHE A 130 -9.26 -23.94 -20.22
C PHE A 130 -10.78 -23.91 -20.37
N GLU A 131 -11.31 -23.96 -21.59
CA GLU A 131 -12.75 -23.95 -21.88
C GLU A 131 -13.46 -22.77 -21.18
N CYS A 132 -12.94 -21.58 -21.41
CA CYS A 132 -13.40 -20.34 -20.79
C CYS A 132 -13.48 -19.22 -21.84
N CYS A 133 -14.19 -18.13 -21.53
CA CYS A 133 -14.31 -17.00 -22.45
C CYS A 133 -14.14 -15.67 -21.75
N GLY A 134 -13.30 -14.80 -22.30
CA GLY A 134 -13.04 -13.50 -21.72
C GLY A 134 -12.26 -13.57 -20.41
N LYS A 135 -11.93 -12.41 -19.84
CA LYS A 135 -11.22 -12.35 -18.55
C LYS A 135 -12.16 -12.71 -17.40
N PHE A 136 -13.25 -11.96 -17.28
CA PHE A 136 -14.33 -12.15 -16.32
C PHE A 136 -15.56 -12.79 -16.96
N GLY A 137 -15.67 -12.73 -18.30
CA GLY A 137 -16.69 -13.43 -19.04
C GLY A 137 -16.81 -12.96 -20.50
N PRO A 138 -17.70 -13.56 -21.28
CA PRO A 138 -17.90 -13.26 -22.70
C PRO A 138 -18.36 -11.81 -22.95
N THR A 139 -18.98 -11.16 -21.97
CA THR A 139 -19.40 -9.74 -22.04
C THR A 139 -18.21 -8.78 -22.12
N ASP A 140 -17.00 -9.22 -21.76
CA ASP A 140 -15.82 -8.39 -21.81
C ASP A 140 -15.52 -7.90 -23.22
N TYR A 141 -15.67 -8.76 -24.24
CA TYR A 141 -15.49 -8.37 -25.65
C TYR A 141 -16.50 -7.31 -26.08
N GLY A 142 -17.77 -7.46 -25.66
CA GLY A 142 -18.82 -6.49 -25.95
C GLY A 142 -18.57 -5.11 -25.33
N ASN A 143 -17.99 -5.05 -24.13
CA ASN A 143 -17.62 -3.78 -23.47
C ASN A 143 -16.50 -3.02 -24.21
N PHE A 144 -15.68 -3.71 -25.02
CA PHE A 144 -14.66 -3.11 -25.88
C PHE A 144 -15.14 -2.93 -27.34
N GLY A 145 -16.42 -3.19 -27.63
CA GLY A 145 -16.99 -3.08 -28.98
C GLY A 145 -16.48 -4.16 -29.94
N GLN A 146 -16.01 -5.29 -29.42
CA GLN A 146 -15.54 -6.43 -30.20
C GLN A 146 -16.57 -7.57 -30.17
N GLU A 147 -16.67 -8.31 -31.28
CA GLU A 147 -17.45 -9.55 -31.31
C GLU A 147 -16.71 -10.67 -30.57
N VAL A 148 -17.46 -11.60 -29.97
CA VAL A 148 -16.89 -12.73 -29.22
C VAL A 148 -16.11 -13.63 -30.20
N PRO A 149 -14.82 -13.94 -29.94
CA PRO A 149 -13.99 -14.71 -30.86
C PRO A 149 -14.37 -16.19 -30.91
N ASN A 150 -14.03 -16.87 -32.00
CA ASN A 150 -14.32 -18.30 -32.20
C ASN A 150 -13.71 -19.22 -31.12
N SER A 151 -12.64 -18.78 -30.44
CA SER A 151 -12.00 -19.49 -29.31
C SER A 151 -12.92 -19.66 -28.11
N CYS A 152 -13.95 -18.83 -27.98
CA CYS A 152 -14.94 -18.92 -26.91
C CYS A 152 -16.06 -19.95 -27.18
N TYR A 153 -16.12 -20.54 -28.37
CA TYR A 153 -17.19 -21.46 -28.76
C TYR A 153 -16.70 -22.90 -28.72
N ALA A 154 -17.46 -23.79 -28.07
CA ALA A 154 -17.09 -25.20 -27.92
C ALA A 154 -16.93 -25.93 -29.28
N ASN A 155 -17.62 -25.43 -30.33
CA ASN A 155 -17.62 -26.00 -31.68
C ASN A 155 -16.75 -25.24 -32.70
N GLY A 156 -16.05 -24.16 -32.28
CA GLY A 156 -15.17 -23.36 -33.15
C GLY A 156 -15.86 -22.56 -34.27
N ASN A 157 -17.20 -22.52 -34.31
CA ASN A 157 -18.00 -21.80 -35.31
C ASN A 157 -19.02 -20.86 -34.65
N SER A 158 -19.20 -19.67 -35.24
CA SER A 158 -19.99 -18.54 -34.72
C SER A 158 -21.51 -18.61 -35.02
N THR A 159 -22.16 -19.78 -34.92
CA THR A 159 -23.55 -19.96 -35.40
C THR A 159 -24.59 -20.30 -34.34
N GLY A 160 -24.48 -19.73 -33.13
CA GLY A 160 -25.55 -19.80 -32.12
C GLY A 160 -25.30 -18.92 -30.90
N ALA A 161 -26.28 -18.08 -30.52
CA ALA A 161 -26.18 -17.11 -29.43
C ALA A 161 -26.11 -17.73 -28.00
N THR A 162 -25.97 -19.06 -27.88
CA THR A 162 -26.01 -19.79 -26.61
C THR A 162 -24.90 -20.84 -26.44
N ASP A 163 -23.91 -20.89 -27.33
CA ASP A 163 -22.92 -22.00 -27.39
C ASP A 163 -21.46 -21.55 -27.12
N TYR A 164 -21.29 -20.45 -26.36
CA TYR A 164 -20.00 -19.96 -25.89
C TYR A 164 -19.82 -20.22 -24.39
N PHE A 165 -18.57 -20.35 -23.95
CA PHE A 165 -18.26 -20.53 -22.52
C PHE A 165 -18.75 -19.33 -21.71
N THR A 166 -19.58 -19.58 -20.70
CA THR A 166 -20.18 -18.52 -19.86
C THR A 166 -19.28 -18.09 -18.70
N VAL A 167 -18.24 -18.88 -18.41
CA VAL A 167 -17.31 -18.67 -17.30
C VAL A 167 -16.06 -17.93 -17.80
N GLY A 168 -15.64 -16.91 -17.05
CA GLY A 168 -14.42 -16.16 -17.34
C GLY A 168 -13.15 -16.98 -17.09
N CYS A 169 -12.12 -16.75 -17.89
CA CYS A 169 -10.85 -17.46 -17.75
C CYS A 169 -10.16 -17.21 -16.42
N LEU A 170 -10.36 -16.04 -15.81
CA LEU A 170 -9.81 -15.75 -14.49
C LEU A 170 -10.37 -16.68 -13.42
N GLU A 171 -11.68 -16.86 -13.38
CA GLU A 171 -12.34 -17.73 -12.41
C GLU A 171 -11.91 -19.18 -12.61
N LYS A 172 -11.95 -19.66 -13.86
CA LYS A 172 -11.61 -21.03 -14.22
C LYS A 172 -10.16 -21.40 -13.87
N ILE A 173 -9.21 -20.51 -14.16
CA ILE A 173 -7.78 -20.72 -13.86
C ILE A 173 -7.52 -20.59 -12.35
N THR A 174 -8.22 -19.69 -11.67
CA THR A 174 -8.13 -19.55 -10.21
C THR A 174 -8.60 -20.82 -9.50
N ASP A 175 -9.71 -21.42 -9.96
CA ASP A 175 -10.23 -22.67 -9.40
C ASP A 175 -9.27 -23.85 -9.64
N LEU A 176 -8.65 -23.90 -10.82
CA LEU A 176 -7.61 -24.90 -11.12
C LEU A 176 -6.40 -24.76 -10.19
N PHE A 177 -5.93 -23.54 -9.94
CA PHE A 177 -4.80 -23.30 -9.05
C PHE A 177 -5.16 -23.57 -7.58
N ALA A 178 -6.40 -23.31 -7.16
CA ALA A 178 -6.88 -23.61 -5.82
C ALA A 178 -6.90 -25.13 -5.52
N ILE A 179 -7.22 -25.97 -6.52
CA ILE A 179 -7.13 -27.43 -6.39
C ILE A 179 -5.66 -27.86 -6.20
N GLY A 180 -4.74 -27.26 -6.97
CA GLY A 180 -3.30 -27.50 -6.83
C GLY A 180 -2.77 -27.14 -5.44
N GLU A 181 -3.14 -25.97 -4.91
CA GLU A 181 -2.78 -25.51 -3.57
C GLU A 181 -3.32 -26.45 -2.47
N TYR A 182 -4.55 -26.94 -2.62
CA TYR A 182 -5.15 -27.87 -1.66
C TYR A 182 -4.43 -29.22 -1.64
N VAL A 183 -4.10 -29.75 -2.83
CA VAL A 183 -3.34 -31.01 -2.96
C VAL A 183 -1.91 -30.85 -2.41
N GLU A 184 -1.25 -29.73 -2.65
CA GLU A 184 0.09 -29.41 -2.12
C GLU A 184 0.08 -29.27 -0.58
N LYS A 185 -0.91 -28.57 -0.02
CA LYS A 185 -1.07 -28.46 1.44
C LYS A 185 -1.29 -29.83 2.07
N ILE A 186 -2.16 -30.66 1.49
CA ILE A 186 -2.43 -32.01 1.99
C ILE A 186 -1.16 -32.89 1.93
N SER A 187 -0.44 -32.86 0.80
CA SER A 187 0.77 -33.67 0.64
C SER A 187 1.88 -33.24 1.61
N ASN A 188 2.07 -31.93 1.81
CA ASN A 188 3.04 -31.38 2.75
C ASN A 188 2.74 -31.77 4.22
N TRP A 189 1.47 -31.69 4.64
CA TRP A 189 1.08 -32.09 6.00
C TRP A 189 1.15 -33.62 6.22
N LEU A 190 0.80 -34.42 5.22
CA LEU A 190 0.99 -35.88 5.25
C LEU A 190 2.46 -36.25 5.41
N LEU A 191 3.35 -35.55 4.69
CA LEU A 191 4.79 -35.80 4.75
C LEU A 191 5.37 -35.48 6.14
N ILE A 192 5.02 -34.32 6.72
CA ILE A 192 5.42 -33.97 8.09
C ILE A 192 4.91 -35.02 9.09
N GLY A 193 3.69 -35.52 8.91
CA GLY A 193 3.13 -36.59 9.75
C GLY A 193 3.93 -37.89 9.68
N LEU A 194 4.35 -38.30 8.49
CA LEU A 194 5.18 -39.50 8.28
C LEU A 194 6.59 -39.33 8.87
N GLU A 195 7.20 -38.16 8.69
CA GLU A 195 8.51 -37.84 9.26
C GLU A 195 8.47 -37.80 10.79
N ALA A 196 7.45 -37.17 11.39
CA ALA A 196 7.27 -37.10 12.83
C ALA A 196 7.09 -38.49 13.46
N GLU A 197 6.35 -39.39 12.81
CA GLU A 197 6.17 -40.77 13.31
C GLU A 197 7.45 -41.61 13.14
N SER A 198 8.21 -41.39 12.07
CA SER A 198 9.55 -41.98 11.87
C SER A 198 10.52 -41.53 12.98
N GLN A 199 10.52 -40.23 13.31
CA GLN A 199 11.31 -39.68 14.42
C GLN A 199 10.87 -40.28 15.76
N ARG A 200 9.57 -40.30 16.06
CA ARG A 200 9.04 -40.85 17.32
C ARG A 200 9.50 -42.29 17.55
N LYS A 201 9.47 -43.12 16.50
CA LYS A 201 9.97 -44.50 16.55
C LYS A 201 11.49 -44.55 16.70
N GLY A 202 12.24 -43.71 15.99
CA GLY A 202 13.70 -43.59 16.13
C GLY A 202 14.16 -43.20 17.55
N TYR A 203 13.50 -42.21 18.16
CA TYR A 203 13.72 -41.82 19.56
C TYR A 203 13.45 -42.98 20.53
N ARG A 204 12.35 -43.71 20.33
CA ARG A 204 12.00 -44.88 21.16
C ARG A 204 13.04 -46.00 21.07
N ILE A 205 13.57 -46.26 19.87
CA ILE A 205 14.68 -47.21 19.63
C ILE A 205 15.96 -46.76 20.34
N SER A 206 16.22 -45.46 20.43
CA SER A 206 17.37 -44.93 21.17
C SER A 206 17.23 -45.05 22.69
N CYS A 207 16.02 -44.92 23.23
CA CYS A 207 15.76 -45.02 24.68
C CYS A 207 15.74 -46.46 25.21
N GLU A 208 15.52 -47.46 24.35
CA GLU A 208 15.46 -48.88 24.75
C GLU A 208 16.84 -49.59 24.84
N LYS A 209 17.97 -48.92 24.54
CA LYS A 209 19.30 -49.50 24.81
C LYS A 209 19.64 -49.40 26.32
N PRO A 210 19.96 -50.51 27.02
CA PRO A 210 20.33 -50.45 28.42
C PRO A 210 21.65 -49.70 28.64
N ARG A 211 21.73 -48.96 29.76
CA ARG A 211 22.97 -48.47 30.39
C ARG A 211 23.99 -49.63 30.51
N GLN A 212 24.85 -49.81 29.53
CA GLN A 212 25.92 -50.81 29.59
C GLN A 212 27.20 -50.41 28.83
N THR A 213 27.45 -49.10 28.72
CA THR A 213 28.71 -48.54 28.21
C THR A 213 29.23 -47.38 29.08
N ARG A 214 29.06 -47.50 30.40
CA ARG A 214 29.80 -46.69 31.39
C ARG A 214 30.97 -47.43 32.05
N ASP A 215 31.14 -48.73 31.76
CA ASP A 215 32.21 -49.58 32.35
C ASP A 215 33.28 -50.06 31.35
N ARG A 216 33.23 -49.64 30.08
CA ARG A 216 34.31 -49.94 29.10
C ARG A 216 35.41 -48.88 29.03
N ASP A 217 35.15 -47.66 29.53
CA ASP A 217 36.17 -46.61 29.66
C ASP A 217 36.97 -46.70 30.98
N VAL A 218 36.56 -47.59 31.90
CA VAL A 218 37.26 -47.89 33.16
C VAL A 218 38.27 -49.04 32.98
N ILE A 219 38.01 -49.96 32.04
CA ILE A 219 38.91 -51.10 31.74
C ILE A 219 40.04 -50.71 30.77
N ASN A 220 39.80 -49.75 29.86
CA ASN A 220 40.87 -49.21 29.00
C ASN A 220 41.80 -48.21 29.71
N LYS A 221 41.46 -47.74 30.92
CA LYS A 221 42.32 -46.92 31.78
C LYS A 221 43.20 -47.71 32.75
N LEU A 222 43.08 -49.04 32.77
CA LEU A 222 43.90 -49.94 33.60
C LEU A 222 44.93 -50.75 32.80
N CYS A 223 45.02 -50.55 31.47
CA CYS A 223 46.05 -51.14 30.61
C CYS A 223 47.08 -50.11 30.08
N GLU A 224 47.17 -48.92 30.70
CA GLU A 224 48.19 -47.89 30.41
C GLU A 224 49.32 -47.85 31.45
N GLN A 225 49.53 -48.93 32.21
CA GLN A 225 50.60 -49.03 33.22
C GLN A 225 51.55 -50.22 33.05
N GLN A 226 51.79 -50.68 31.82
CA GLN A 226 52.98 -51.49 31.50
C GLN A 226 53.59 -51.07 30.14
N ASN A 227 54.55 -50.12 30.21
CA ASN A 227 55.87 -50.14 29.55
C ASN A 227 56.02 -51.14 28.38
N GLN A 228 56.46 -50.78 27.16
CA GLN A 228 57.77 -50.17 26.85
C GLN A 228 57.92 -49.84 25.34
N LYS A 229 58.51 -48.66 25.08
CA LYS A 229 59.49 -48.29 24.03
C LYS A 229 59.16 -48.26 22.52
N THR A 230 59.71 -47.17 21.97
CA THR A 230 59.73 -46.56 20.64
C THR A 230 60.84 -47.09 19.71
N GLU A 231 60.77 -46.67 18.42
CA GLU A 231 61.77 -46.73 17.30
C GLU A 231 61.62 -47.95 16.34
N LEU A 232 61.70 -47.87 15.00
CA LEU A 232 62.55 -47.08 14.08
C LEU A 232 62.00 -47.07 12.60
N CYS A 233 62.59 -46.20 11.76
CA CYS A 233 62.30 -45.77 10.36
C CYS A 233 62.40 -46.77 9.18
N GLU A 234 61.79 -46.42 8.02
CA GLU A 234 62.34 -46.23 6.62
C GLU A 234 61.20 -46.12 5.57
N TYR A 235 61.05 -45.07 4.71
CA TYR A 235 61.70 -44.73 3.40
C TYR A 235 61.38 -45.78 2.28
N GLN A 236 60.91 -45.52 1.04
CA GLN A 236 61.34 -44.54 0.01
C GLN A 236 60.47 -44.56 -1.31
N LYS A 237 60.20 -43.36 -1.88
CA LYS A 237 60.14 -42.86 -3.32
C LYS A 237 59.41 -43.55 -4.54
N SER A 238 58.70 -42.68 -5.30
CA SER A 238 58.93 -42.17 -6.70
C SER A 238 57.70 -42.19 -7.66
N LYS A 239 57.26 -41.02 -8.20
CA LYS A 239 57.31 -40.49 -9.61
C LYS A 239 56.46 -41.30 -10.64
N LYS A 240 55.66 -40.76 -11.61
CA LYS A 240 55.75 -39.58 -12.51
C LYS A 240 54.43 -39.48 -13.38
N GLN A 241 54.04 -38.28 -13.83
CA GLN A 241 53.09 -37.93 -14.95
C GLN A 241 53.72 -38.19 -16.36
N PRO A 242 53.10 -38.04 -17.60
CA PRO A 242 52.14 -36.98 -18.07
C PRO A 242 51.20 -37.17 -19.35
N LYS A 243 50.30 -36.16 -19.58
CA LYS A 243 49.71 -35.53 -20.83
C LYS A 243 48.96 -36.32 -21.95
N PRO A 244 47.98 -35.65 -22.64
CA PRO A 244 47.71 -35.85 -24.09
C PRO A 244 47.75 -34.55 -24.96
N PRO A 245 47.67 -34.65 -26.32
CA PRO A 245 48.30 -33.74 -27.32
C PRO A 245 47.36 -32.74 -28.04
N PRO A 246 47.86 -31.90 -28.99
CA PRO A 246 47.08 -30.82 -29.62
C PRO A 246 46.85 -30.91 -31.17
N LYS A 247 45.93 -30.04 -31.63
CA LYS A 247 45.70 -29.39 -32.96
C LYS A 247 44.75 -30.04 -33.98
N ARG A 248 43.82 -29.21 -34.49
CA ARG A 248 43.78 -28.73 -35.90
C ARG A 248 42.96 -27.44 -36.05
N ARG A 249 43.40 -26.55 -36.96
CA ARG A 249 42.78 -25.28 -37.38
C ARG A 249 41.98 -25.47 -38.68
N SER A 250 40.93 -24.68 -38.88
CA SER A 250 40.49 -24.19 -40.20
C SER A 250 40.19 -22.69 -40.10
N LEU A 251 40.59 -21.94 -41.14
CA LEU A 251 40.30 -20.52 -41.37
C LEU A 251 39.10 -20.40 -42.32
N TRP A 252 38.22 -19.39 -42.14
CA TRP A 252 37.78 -18.34 -43.10
C TRP A 252 36.89 -17.33 -42.31
N PRO A 253 36.79 -16.05 -42.74
CA PRO A 253 36.51 -14.92 -41.85
C PRO A 253 35.02 -14.53 -41.78
N ILE A 254 34.50 -14.32 -40.58
CA ILE A 254 33.17 -13.74 -40.36
C ILE A 254 33.36 -12.39 -39.68
N ARG A 255 32.76 -11.34 -40.28
CA ARG A 255 32.68 -9.99 -39.72
C ARG A 255 32.03 -10.06 -38.33
N ASN A 256 32.74 -9.60 -37.31
CA ASN A 256 32.15 -9.35 -36.00
C ASN A 256 31.25 -8.12 -36.08
N ILE A 257 29.96 -8.33 -36.33
CA ILE A 257 28.93 -7.48 -35.75
C ILE A 257 28.82 -7.95 -34.30
N VAL A 258 29.26 -7.14 -33.35
CA VAL A 258 29.00 -7.41 -31.93
C VAL A 258 27.52 -7.13 -31.68
N ALA A 259 26.68 -8.14 -31.93
CA ALA A 259 25.39 -8.21 -31.28
C ALA A 259 25.64 -8.69 -29.84
N HIS A 260 25.40 -7.82 -28.88
CA HIS A 260 25.40 -8.18 -27.46
C HIS A 260 24.28 -9.20 -27.24
N TYR A 261 24.63 -10.48 -27.09
CA TYR A 261 23.69 -11.52 -26.69
C TYR A 261 23.42 -11.37 -25.20
N ILE A 262 22.27 -10.79 -24.83
CA ILE A 262 21.79 -10.82 -23.44
C ILE A 262 21.24 -12.23 -23.22
N GLY A 263 22.02 -13.06 -22.52
CA GLY A 263 21.59 -14.40 -22.12
C GLY A 263 20.33 -14.36 -21.28
N ARG A 264 19.54 -15.43 -21.35
CA ARG A 264 18.41 -15.68 -20.44
C ARG A 264 18.96 -15.96 -19.03
N GLY A 265 19.13 -14.89 -18.27
CA GLY A 265 19.39 -14.84 -16.84
C GLY A 265 18.95 -13.46 -16.35
N ASP A 266 18.04 -13.41 -15.38
CA ASP A 266 17.39 -12.21 -14.83
C ASP A 266 16.84 -11.21 -15.85
N ILE A 267 15.54 -11.34 -16.17
CA ILE A 267 14.80 -10.34 -16.97
C ILE A 267 14.72 -8.98 -16.22
N TYR A 268 14.92 -9.01 -14.90
CA TYR A 268 15.15 -7.85 -14.01
C TYR A 268 16.60 -7.79 -13.51
N GLY A 269 17.59 -8.06 -14.38
CA GLY A 269 18.99 -7.91 -14.00
C GLY A 269 19.22 -6.55 -13.33
N ASN A 270 20.04 -6.54 -12.28
CA ASN A 270 20.40 -5.31 -11.59
C ASN A 270 20.79 -4.24 -12.61
N MET A 271 20.15 -3.08 -12.49
CA MET A 271 20.33 -1.98 -13.43
C MET A 271 21.81 -1.60 -13.50
N THR A 272 22.35 -1.57 -14.73
CA THR A 272 23.75 -1.24 -14.90
C THR A 272 23.99 0.24 -14.57
N ALA A 273 25.23 0.60 -14.25
CA ALA A 273 25.59 2.00 -14.05
C ALA A 273 25.29 2.84 -15.32
N ASP A 274 25.37 2.24 -16.51
CA ASP A 274 25.04 2.89 -17.78
C ASP A 274 23.53 3.11 -17.90
N ASP A 275 22.70 2.11 -17.58
CA ASP A 275 21.23 2.27 -17.55
C ASP A 275 20.79 3.36 -16.56
N TYR A 276 21.49 3.47 -15.43
CA TYR A 276 21.22 4.50 -14.44
C TYR A 276 21.63 5.90 -14.92
N ASN A 277 22.62 6.02 -15.81
CA ASN A 277 23.12 7.32 -16.28
C ASN A 277 22.71 7.66 -17.71
N ILE A 278 21.93 6.80 -18.36
CA ILE A 278 21.47 7.02 -19.73
C ILE A 278 20.49 8.20 -19.78
N ASN A 279 20.71 9.09 -20.74
CA ASN A 279 19.80 10.17 -21.07
C ASN A 279 19.32 9.96 -22.51
N LEU A 280 18.07 9.56 -22.67
CA LEU A 280 17.45 9.23 -23.96
C LEU A 280 16.61 10.38 -24.51
N PHE A 281 16.79 11.59 -23.97
CA PHE A 281 16.04 12.76 -24.39
C PHE A 281 16.22 13.03 -25.90
N ASN A 282 15.15 12.76 -26.65
CA ASN A 282 15.08 12.91 -28.09
C ASN A 282 13.65 13.34 -28.47
N PRO A 283 13.32 14.62 -28.30
CA PRO A 283 11.95 15.10 -28.45
C PRO A 283 11.47 15.02 -29.90
N ILE A 284 10.23 14.59 -30.10
CA ILE A 284 9.57 14.49 -31.40
C ILE A 284 8.56 15.63 -31.51
N ALA A 285 8.63 16.37 -32.62
CA ALA A 285 7.74 17.51 -32.84
C ALA A 285 6.27 17.08 -32.80
N GLY A 286 5.47 17.78 -31.99
CA GLY A 286 4.03 17.53 -31.84
C GLY A 286 3.65 16.46 -30.80
N GLU A 287 4.59 15.65 -30.30
CA GLU A 287 4.27 14.69 -29.24
C GLU A 287 3.88 15.38 -27.93
N GLY A 288 2.83 14.89 -27.30
CA GLY A 288 2.27 15.48 -26.07
C GLY A 288 1.67 16.87 -26.24
N ALA A 289 1.53 17.38 -27.49
CA ALA A 289 0.99 18.71 -27.74
C ALA A 289 -0.44 18.86 -27.22
N ASN A 290 -0.73 20.01 -26.61
CA ASN A 290 -1.98 20.31 -25.92
C ASN A 290 -2.30 19.35 -24.76
N GLY A 291 -1.27 18.77 -24.14
CA GLY A 291 -1.40 17.84 -23.02
C GLY A 291 -1.95 16.44 -23.41
N ARG A 292 -1.86 16.06 -24.69
CA ARG A 292 -2.33 14.75 -25.17
C ARG A 292 -1.43 13.61 -24.65
N PRO A 293 -1.96 12.37 -24.51
CA PRO A 293 -1.16 11.21 -24.15
C PRO A 293 -0.09 10.90 -25.20
N VAL A 294 1.06 10.44 -24.75
CA VAL A 294 2.13 9.91 -25.60
C VAL A 294 2.10 8.38 -25.56
N ILE A 295 2.03 7.78 -26.75
CA ILE A 295 1.97 6.32 -26.90
C ILE A 295 3.38 5.82 -27.22
N VAL A 296 3.98 5.08 -26.31
CA VAL A 296 5.29 4.44 -26.54
C VAL A 296 5.08 3.21 -27.45
N PRO A 297 5.90 3.03 -28.51
CA PRO A 297 5.77 1.87 -29.39
C PRO A 297 5.86 0.54 -28.62
N VAL A 298 5.08 -0.47 -29.04
CA VAL A 298 5.02 -1.78 -28.36
C VAL A 298 6.38 -2.45 -28.23
N LYS A 299 7.27 -2.26 -29.23
CA LYS A 299 8.66 -2.76 -29.21
C LYS A 299 9.49 -2.25 -28.02
N ASP A 300 9.15 -1.08 -27.49
CA ASP A 300 9.88 -0.42 -26.40
C ASP A 300 9.20 -0.65 -25.03
N ARG A 301 8.13 -1.46 -24.95
CA ARG A 301 7.35 -1.70 -23.72
C ARG A 301 8.17 -2.31 -22.59
N PHE A 302 9.07 -3.25 -22.90
CA PHE A 302 9.98 -3.82 -21.90
C PHE A 302 10.97 -2.80 -21.35
N ARG A 303 11.52 -1.96 -22.24
CA ARG A 303 12.42 -0.87 -21.87
C ARG A 303 11.71 0.19 -21.03
N MET A 304 10.46 0.47 -21.37
CA MET A 304 9.56 1.35 -20.62
C MET A 304 9.36 0.85 -19.18
N GLN A 305 8.96 -0.41 -19.00
CA GLN A 305 8.76 -1.01 -17.66
C GLN A 305 10.04 -1.00 -16.83
N ARG A 306 11.18 -1.34 -17.45
CA ARG A 306 12.49 -1.30 -16.79
C ARG A 306 12.85 0.11 -16.30
N PHE A 307 12.69 1.13 -17.15
CA PHE A 307 13.00 2.51 -16.75
C PHE A 307 11.93 3.15 -15.87
N PHE A 308 10.71 2.62 -15.83
CA PHE A 308 9.67 3.11 -14.94
C PHE A 308 10.12 3.05 -13.47
N GLN A 309 10.85 2.00 -13.08
CA GLN A 309 11.35 1.82 -11.71
C GLN A 309 12.35 2.89 -11.25
N LEU A 310 12.99 3.60 -12.17
CA LEU A 310 13.99 4.64 -11.85
C LEU A 310 13.40 5.89 -11.22
N ASN A 311 12.24 6.31 -11.73
CA ASN A 311 11.61 7.57 -11.37
C ASN A 311 10.13 7.40 -10.97
N SER A 312 9.61 6.16 -10.99
CA SER A 312 8.20 5.79 -10.81
C SER A 312 7.26 6.51 -11.77
N PHE A 313 7.72 6.72 -13.01
CA PHE A 313 6.93 7.18 -14.16
C PHE A 313 7.64 6.83 -15.48
N ASN A 314 6.93 6.93 -16.60
CA ASN A 314 7.39 6.59 -17.93
C ASN A 314 8.36 7.62 -18.51
N VAL A 315 9.65 7.47 -18.19
CA VAL A 315 10.72 8.34 -18.70
C VAL A 315 10.80 8.29 -20.23
N LEU A 316 10.52 7.15 -20.87
CA LEU A 316 10.56 7.04 -22.34
C LEU A 316 9.47 7.89 -23.01
N ALA A 317 8.26 7.93 -22.45
CA ALA A 317 7.23 8.84 -22.94
C ALA A 317 7.65 10.30 -22.75
N SER A 318 8.18 10.64 -21.57
CA SER A 318 8.66 12.00 -21.30
C SER A 318 9.78 12.43 -22.24
N ASP A 319 10.76 11.56 -22.52
CA ASP A 319 11.95 11.91 -23.31
C ASP A 319 11.62 12.27 -24.77
N ARG A 320 10.45 11.85 -25.26
CA ARG A 320 9.93 12.19 -26.60
C ARG A 320 9.14 13.49 -26.63
N ILE A 321 8.75 14.04 -25.48
CA ILE A 321 7.95 15.27 -25.40
C ILE A 321 8.87 16.49 -25.41
N PRO A 322 8.66 17.46 -26.32
CA PRO A 322 9.39 18.74 -26.31
C PRO A 322 9.29 19.47 -24.97
N LEU A 323 10.38 20.11 -24.53
CA LEU A 323 10.40 20.87 -23.26
C LEU A 323 9.39 22.03 -23.24
N ASN A 324 9.06 22.56 -24.41
CA ASN A 324 8.12 23.67 -24.61
C ASN A 324 6.77 23.21 -25.16
N ARG A 325 6.33 21.96 -24.89
CA ARG A 325 5.03 21.48 -25.39
C ARG A 325 3.88 22.44 -25.04
N SER A 326 2.92 22.58 -25.93
CA SER A 326 1.72 23.38 -25.67
C SER A 326 0.80 22.68 -24.67
N LEU A 327 0.07 23.46 -23.88
CA LEU A 327 -1.04 23.00 -23.03
C LEU A 327 -2.30 23.79 -23.38
N LYS A 328 -3.47 23.21 -23.11
CA LYS A 328 -4.74 23.95 -23.18
C LYS A 328 -4.78 25.00 -22.06
N ASP A 329 -5.57 26.06 -22.24
CA ASP A 329 -5.84 27.00 -21.16
C ASP A 329 -6.91 26.40 -20.24
N TYR A 330 -6.48 25.82 -19.13
CA TYR A 330 -7.35 25.11 -18.18
C TYR A 330 -8.15 26.03 -17.26
N ARG A 331 -7.90 27.35 -17.26
CA ARG A 331 -8.63 28.32 -16.45
C ARG A 331 -10.08 28.46 -16.90
N THR A 332 -10.98 28.78 -15.97
CA THR A 332 -12.36 29.17 -16.30
C THR A 332 -12.41 30.49 -17.06
N GLN A 333 -13.57 30.82 -17.62
CA GLN A 333 -13.73 32.07 -18.36
C GLN A 333 -13.58 33.30 -17.44
N GLU A 334 -14.05 33.21 -16.20
CA GLU A 334 -13.91 34.26 -15.19
C GLU A 334 -12.43 34.51 -14.89
N CYS A 335 -11.66 33.45 -14.63
CA CYS A 335 -10.21 33.54 -14.39
C CYS A 335 -9.42 34.11 -15.58
N ARG A 336 -9.93 33.95 -16.81
CA ARG A 336 -9.31 34.56 -18.01
C ARG A 336 -9.63 36.05 -18.16
N ASN A 337 -10.76 36.48 -17.61
CA ASN A 337 -11.21 37.87 -17.64
C ASN A 337 -10.57 38.72 -16.53
N GLU A 338 -9.98 38.09 -15.50
CA GLU A 338 -9.22 38.78 -14.46
C GLU A 338 -7.99 39.50 -15.03
N VAL A 339 -7.84 40.78 -14.69
CA VAL A 339 -6.74 41.63 -15.14
C VAL A 339 -5.83 41.96 -13.96
N TYR A 340 -4.58 41.53 -14.03
CA TYR A 340 -3.57 41.78 -13.02
C TYR A 340 -2.63 42.90 -13.45
N LYS A 341 -2.43 43.90 -12.59
CA LYS A 341 -1.46 44.98 -12.82
C LYS A 341 -0.05 44.51 -12.48
N LEU A 342 0.64 44.00 -13.50
CA LEU A 342 1.94 43.33 -13.33
C LEU A 342 3.01 44.21 -12.67
N ASP A 343 2.97 45.53 -12.86
CA ASP A 343 3.97 46.46 -12.29
C ASP A 343 3.81 46.66 -10.78
N GLU A 344 2.63 46.35 -10.25
CA GLU A 344 2.34 46.47 -8.82
C GLU A 344 2.46 45.12 -8.08
N LEU A 345 2.79 44.03 -8.76
CA LEU A 345 2.93 42.71 -8.16
C LEU A 345 4.35 42.48 -7.62
N PRO A 346 4.50 41.74 -6.50
CA PRO A 346 5.80 41.44 -5.93
C PRO A 346 6.62 40.52 -6.84
N THR A 347 7.95 40.62 -6.78
CA THR A 347 8.84 39.74 -7.54
C THR A 347 8.94 38.35 -6.89
N THR A 348 9.24 37.31 -7.67
CA THR A 348 9.28 35.93 -7.20
C THR A 348 10.62 35.24 -7.44
N SER A 349 11.05 34.44 -6.46
CA SER A 349 12.11 33.43 -6.61
C SER A 349 11.46 32.05 -6.62
N VAL A 350 11.60 31.34 -7.74
CA VAL A 350 11.08 29.97 -7.87
C VAL A 350 12.15 28.99 -7.40
N VAL A 351 11.87 28.24 -6.34
CA VAL A 351 12.76 27.24 -5.76
C VAL A 351 12.32 25.85 -6.18
N ILE A 352 13.18 25.15 -6.92
CA ILE A 352 12.95 23.77 -7.39
C ILE A 352 14.00 22.87 -6.73
N VAL A 353 13.54 21.96 -5.87
CA VAL A 353 14.37 20.94 -5.25
C VAL A 353 14.30 19.67 -6.09
N PHE A 354 15.45 19.02 -6.31
CA PHE A 354 15.49 17.74 -7.02
C PHE A 354 16.54 16.79 -6.43
N HIS A 355 16.27 15.50 -6.57
CA HIS A 355 17.21 14.42 -6.28
C HIS A 355 16.99 13.32 -7.31
N ASN A 356 18.01 13.00 -8.11
CA ASN A 356 17.97 11.94 -9.12
C ASN A 356 16.79 12.03 -10.12
N GLU A 357 16.32 13.26 -10.40
CA GLU A 357 15.18 13.51 -11.28
C GLU A 357 15.52 13.29 -12.76
N ALA A 358 14.54 12.85 -13.55
CA ALA A 358 14.73 12.63 -14.99
C ALA A 358 15.03 13.96 -15.72
N TRP A 359 15.99 13.92 -16.65
CA TRP A 359 16.46 15.08 -17.41
C TRP A 359 15.31 15.82 -18.12
N SER A 360 14.50 15.10 -18.90
CA SER A 360 13.40 15.69 -19.67
C SER A 360 12.36 16.39 -18.80
N VAL A 361 12.05 15.81 -17.64
CA VAL A 361 11.03 16.30 -16.71
C VAL A 361 11.51 17.52 -15.95
N LEU A 362 12.73 17.50 -15.40
CA LEU A 362 13.33 18.66 -14.71
C LEU A 362 13.39 19.88 -15.65
N LEU A 363 13.89 19.67 -16.87
CA LEU A 363 14.03 20.75 -17.85
C LEU A 363 12.68 21.26 -18.35
N ARG A 364 11.66 20.39 -18.46
CA ARG A 364 10.31 20.80 -18.83
C ARG A 364 9.68 21.65 -17.73
N THR A 365 9.93 21.33 -16.46
CA THR A 365 9.53 22.17 -15.32
C THR A 365 10.14 23.57 -15.44
N ILE A 366 11.47 23.66 -15.58
CA ILE A 366 12.19 24.93 -15.74
C ILE A 366 11.66 25.71 -16.94
N THR A 367 11.49 25.05 -18.08
CA THR A 367 11.00 25.67 -19.33
C THR A 367 9.56 26.18 -19.16
N SER A 368 8.70 25.43 -18.46
CA SER A 368 7.31 25.86 -18.20
C SER A 368 7.25 27.11 -17.33
N VAL A 369 8.12 27.21 -16.31
CA VAL A 369 8.23 28.40 -15.45
C VAL A 369 8.67 29.60 -16.27
N ILE A 370 9.74 29.46 -17.07
CA ILE A 370 10.27 30.57 -17.88
C ILE A 370 9.27 31.03 -18.94
N SER A 371 8.65 30.10 -19.66
CA SER A 371 7.79 30.42 -20.81
C SER A 371 6.39 30.92 -20.44
N ARG A 372 5.92 30.64 -19.22
CA ARG A 372 4.53 30.93 -18.79
C ARG A 372 4.45 31.87 -17.59
N THR A 373 5.56 32.53 -17.24
CA THR A 373 5.62 33.56 -16.20
C THR A 373 6.07 34.88 -16.84
N PRO A 374 5.38 36.01 -16.60
CA PRO A 374 5.85 37.31 -17.05
C PRO A 374 7.26 37.64 -16.54
N GLN A 375 8.15 38.09 -17.44
CA GLN A 375 9.58 38.28 -17.15
C GLN A 375 9.84 39.24 -15.98
N GLN A 376 9.03 40.29 -15.84
CA GLN A 376 9.16 41.26 -14.75
C GLN A 376 8.84 40.70 -13.36
N LEU A 377 8.05 39.63 -13.28
CA LEU A 377 7.70 38.98 -12.02
C LEU A 377 8.79 37.97 -11.61
N LEU A 378 9.36 37.25 -12.58
CA LEU A 378 10.32 36.17 -12.32
C LEU A 378 11.74 36.70 -12.08
N LYS A 379 12.13 36.85 -10.81
CA LYS A 379 13.43 37.40 -10.42
C LYS A 379 14.58 36.44 -10.70
N GLU A 380 14.40 35.18 -10.31
CA GLU A 380 15.38 34.12 -10.48
C GLU A 380 14.73 32.74 -10.32
N ILE A 381 15.39 31.71 -10.86
CA ILE A 381 15.11 30.31 -10.56
C ILE A 381 16.26 29.75 -9.73
N ILE A 382 15.94 29.11 -8.62
CA ILE A 382 16.90 28.47 -7.71
C ILE A 382 16.69 26.97 -7.79
N LEU A 383 17.68 26.27 -8.34
CA LEU A 383 17.74 24.83 -8.36
C LEU A 383 18.54 24.35 -7.15
N VAL A 384 17.99 23.44 -6.36
CA VAL A 384 18.69 22.81 -5.24
C VAL A 384 18.80 21.32 -5.47
N ASP A 385 20.01 20.85 -5.70
CA ASP A 385 20.36 19.45 -5.86
C ASP A 385 20.63 18.80 -4.49
N ASP A 386 19.70 17.98 -4.01
CA ASP A 386 19.83 17.23 -2.76
C ASP A 386 20.68 15.95 -2.97
N ALA A 387 21.95 16.16 -3.35
CA ALA A 387 22.95 15.13 -3.58
C ALA A 387 22.53 14.05 -4.60
N SER A 388 22.28 14.46 -5.85
CA SER A 388 22.00 13.53 -6.95
C SER A 388 23.25 12.78 -7.44
N ASP A 389 23.07 11.52 -7.79
CA ASP A 389 24.11 10.62 -8.29
C ASP A 389 24.21 10.63 -9.82
N ARG A 390 23.09 10.91 -10.52
CA ARG A 390 23.00 10.90 -11.99
C ARG A 390 24.01 11.83 -12.65
N ASN A 391 24.80 11.31 -13.59
CA ASN A 391 25.85 12.08 -14.26
C ASN A 391 25.33 13.26 -15.08
N TYR A 392 24.16 13.11 -15.73
CA TYR A 392 23.55 14.20 -16.50
C TYR A 392 23.10 15.39 -15.62
N LEU A 393 22.88 15.20 -14.32
CA LEU A 393 22.53 16.29 -13.38
C LEU A 393 23.76 17.08 -12.89
N LYS A 394 24.97 16.66 -13.29
CA LYS A 394 26.23 17.31 -12.90
C LYS A 394 26.58 18.41 -13.90
N ARG A 395 27.70 18.26 -14.60
CA ARG A 395 28.24 19.27 -15.54
C ARG A 395 27.29 19.60 -16.70
N GLN A 396 26.51 18.62 -17.18
CA GLN A 396 25.58 18.85 -18.29
C GLN A 396 24.46 19.83 -17.89
N LEU A 397 23.89 19.68 -16.69
CA LEU A 397 22.91 20.63 -16.14
C LEU A 397 23.52 22.02 -15.96
N GLU A 398 24.74 22.13 -15.42
CA GLU A 398 25.44 23.41 -15.24
C GLU A 398 25.68 24.16 -16.56
N ASN A 399 25.94 23.45 -17.65
CA ASN A 399 26.08 24.06 -18.96
C ASN A 399 24.72 24.52 -19.50
N TYR A 400 23.66 23.74 -19.29
CA TYR A 400 22.31 24.08 -19.73
C TYR A 400 21.77 25.33 -19.02
N ILE A 401 21.94 25.45 -17.70
CA ILE A 401 21.40 26.60 -16.95
C ILE A 401 22.04 27.94 -17.35
N LYS A 402 23.29 27.93 -17.86
CA LYS A 402 24.01 29.15 -18.27
C LYS A 402 23.43 29.81 -19.52
N VAL A 403 22.70 29.05 -20.34
CA VAL A 403 22.10 29.56 -21.59
C VAL A 403 20.62 29.94 -21.45
N LEU A 404 20.06 29.82 -20.25
CA LEU A 404 18.67 30.20 -19.99
C LEU A 404 18.50 31.72 -20.00
N SER A 405 17.33 32.19 -20.46
CA SER A 405 16.99 33.62 -20.52
C SER A 405 16.75 34.27 -19.16
N VAL A 406 16.58 33.47 -18.11
CA VAL A 406 16.29 33.90 -16.74
C VAL A 406 17.47 33.54 -15.84
N PRO A 407 17.91 34.43 -14.94
CA PRO A 407 18.94 34.12 -13.95
C PRO A 407 18.60 32.84 -13.19
N THR A 408 19.38 31.79 -13.43
CA THR A 408 19.18 30.47 -12.83
C THR A 408 20.43 30.09 -12.05
N ARG A 409 20.27 29.76 -10.76
CA ARG A 409 21.37 29.39 -9.88
C ARG A 409 21.17 27.99 -9.35
N LEU A 410 22.25 27.21 -9.38
CA LEU A 410 22.28 25.85 -8.88
C LEU A 410 23.07 25.77 -7.57
N PHE A 411 22.45 25.21 -6.54
CA PHE A 411 23.09 24.89 -5.27
C PHE A 411 23.14 23.37 -5.10
N ARG A 412 24.32 22.85 -4.77
CA ARG A 412 24.51 21.42 -4.52
C ARG A 412 24.70 21.16 -3.04
N MET A 413 23.92 20.23 -2.51
CA MET A 413 24.09 19.74 -1.15
C MET A 413 25.22 18.72 -1.09
N ALA A 414 26.04 18.77 -0.03
CA ALA A 414 27.17 17.85 0.14
C ALA A 414 26.72 16.41 0.44
N SER A 415 25.56 16.25 1.07
CA SER A 415 24.96 14.98 1.47
C SER A 415 23.44 15.04 1.34
N ARG A 416 22.82 13.90 1.09
CA ARG A 416 21.36 13.77 1.00
C ARG A 416 20.72 14.09 2.35
N SER A 417 20.11 15.26 2.43
CA SER A 417 19.58 15.85 3.67
C SER A 417 18.05 16.00 3.64
N GLY A 418 17.43 15.77 2.48
CA GLY A 418 15.98 15.77 2.31
C GLY A 418 15.39 17.05 1.75
N LEU A 419 14.11 16.93 1.36
CA LEU A 419 13.29 17.99 0.80
C LEU A 419 13.27 19.24 1.69
N VAL A 420 13.05 19.08 3.01
CA VAL A 420 12.96 20.20 3.95
C VAL A 420 14.27 21.00 3.98
N SER A 421 15.39 20.32 4.19
CA SER A 421 16.73 20.93 4.23
C SER A 421 17.06 21.64 2.91
N ALA A 422 16.73 21.02 1.78
CA ALA A 422 16.95 21.58 0.45
C ALA A 422 16.08 22.82 0.18
N ARG A 423 14.80 22.81 0.59
CA ARG A 423 13.91 23.98 0.50
C ARG A 423 14.42 25.14 1.34
N LEU A 424 14.90 24.88 2.56
CA LEU A 424 15.53 25.89 3.42
C LEU A 424 16.80 26.47 2.78
N MET A 425 17.64 25.63 2.15
CA MET A 425 18.81 26.08 1.40
C MET A 425 18.41 27.02 0.25
N GLY A 426 17.38 26.66 -0.52
CA GLY A 426 16.87 27.50 -1.61
C GLY A 426 16.32 28.83 -1.10
N ALA A 427 15.46 28.78 -0.08
CA ALA A 427 14.88 29.96 0.55
C ALA A 427 15.96 30.93 1.08
N LYS A 428 17.00 30.40 1.72
CA LYS A 428 18.12 31.19 2.27
C LYS A 428 18.83 32.03 1.21
N HIS A 429 18.89 31.56 -0.03
CA HIS A 429 19.57 32.26 -1.11
C HIS A 429 18.64 33.09 -1.99
N ALA A 430 17.32 32.97 -1.83
CA ALA A 430 16.31 33.67 -2.62
C ALA A 430 16.33 35.18 -2.41
N ARG A 431 16.19 35.92 -3.52
CA ARG A 431 16.22 37.40 -3.55
C ARG A 431 14.87 38.03 -3.88
N GLY A 432 13.93 37.28 -4.43
CA GLY A 432 12.57 37.75 -4.71
C GLY A 432 11.79 38.07 -3.43
N ASP A 433 10.73 38.85 -3.58
CA ASP A 433 9.83 39.22 -2.48
C ASP A 433 9.01 38.01 -2.01
N VAL A 434 8.60 37.16 -2.97
CA VAL A 434 7.85 35.92 -2.75
C VAL A 434 8.71 34.70 -3.05
N LEU A 435 8.58 33.67 -2.21
CA LEU A 435 9.10 32.33 -2.47
C LEU A 435 8.01 31.50 -3.13
N VAL A 436 8.33 30.88 -4.27
CA VAL A 436 7.44 29.90 -4.91
C VAL A 436 8.17 28.57 -4.95
N PHE A 437 7.66 27.57 -4.22
CA PHE A 437 8.20 26.22 -4.23
C PHE A 437 7.48 25.40 -5.29
N LEU A 438 8.26 24.67 -6.09
CA LEU A 438 7.76 23.69 -7.05
C LEU A 438 8.56 22.39 -6.92
N ASP A 439 7.88 21.26 -7.12
CA ASP A 439 8.55 20.00 -7.34
C ASP A 439 9.21 19.99 -8.73
N ALA A 440 10.22 19.14 -8.93
CA ALA A 440 10.99 19.07 -10.16
C ALA A 440 10.26 18.41 -11.35
N HIS A 441 9.02 17.99 -11.16
CA HIS A 441 8.19 17.27 -12.12
C HIS A 441 6.82 17.92 -12.26
N CYS A 442 6.85 19.19 -12.62
CA CYS A 442 5.68 20.04 -12.78
C CYS A 442 5.61 20.70 -14.16
N GLU A 443 4.41 21.09 -14.58
CA GLU A 443 4.21 21.96 -15.74
C GLU A 443 3.22 23.05 -15.40
N CYS A 444 3.70 24.30 -15.32
CA CYS A 444 2.89 25.44 -14.96
C CYS A 444 1.91 25.79 -16.08
N SER A 445 0.64 26.08 -15.81
CA SER A 445 -0.30 26.52 -16.86
C SER A 445 -0.10 28.00 -17.21
N ARG A 446 -0.79 28.49 -18.25
CA ARG A 446 -0.81 29.93 -18.58
C ARG A 446 -1.51 30.72 -17.47
N GLY A 447 -0.91 31.83 -17.04
CA GLY A 447 -1.51 32.74 -16.06
C GLY A 447 -1.51 32.19 -14.63
N TRP A 448 -0.59 31.27 -14.31
CA TRP A 448 -0.52 30.61 -13.01
C TRP A 448 0.08 31.49 -11.91
N MET A 449 0.99 32.40 -12.25
CA MET A 449 1.79 33.13 -11.24
C MET A 449 1.04 34.35 -10.69
N GLU A 450 0.40 35.10 -11.57
CA GLU A 450 -0.28 36.36 -11.32
C GLU A 450 -1.31 36.26 -10.18
N PRO A 451 -2.26 35.29 -10.18
CA PRO A 451 -3.22 35.14 -9.08
C PRO A 451 -2.56 34.79 -7.73
N LEU A 452 -1.43 34.06 -7.72
CA LEU A 452 -0.72 33.72 -6.49
C LEU A 452 -0.08 34.99 -5.88
N LEU A 453 0.60 35.78 -6.71
CA LEU A 453 1.29 37.00 -6.27
C LEU A 453 0.29 38.11 -5.89
N GLN A 454 -0.81 38.23 -6.63
CA GLN A 454 -1.90 39.16 -6.29
C GLN A 454 -2.44 38.85 -4.90
N ARG A 455 -2.68 37.57 -4.59
CA ARG A 455 -3.19 37.18 -3.27
C ARG A 455 -2.22 37.47 -2.14
N ILE A 456 -0.92 37.25 -2.35
CA ILE A 456 0.11 37.55 -1.34
C ILE A 456 0.24 39.06 -1.12
N LYS A 457 0.13 39.86 -2.19
CA LYS A 457 0.11 41.33 -2.08
C LYS A 457 -1.05 41.81 -1.20
N GLU A 458 -2.23 41.26 -1.38
CA GLU A 458 -3.43 41.59 -0.58
C GLU A 458 -3.34 41.10 0.86
N SER A 459 -2.74 39.92 1.06
CA SER A 459 -2.64 39.27 2.37
C SER A 459 -1.27 38.60 2.53
N PRO A 460 -0.25 39.35 3.02
CA PRO A 460 1.12 38.84 3.14
C PRO A 460 1.28 37.64 4.10
N LYS A 461 0.29 37.42 4.98
CA LYS A 461 0.26 36.27 5.91
C LYS A 461 -0.44 35.02 5.33
N SER A 462 -0.81 35.06 4.06
CA SER A 462 -1.43 33.93 3.37
C SER A 462 -0.40 33.09 2.64
N VAL A 463 -0.56 31.77 2.72
CA VAL A 463 0.14 30.80 1.90
C VAL A 463 -0.83 30.31 0.84
N ILE A 464 -0.48 30.53 -0.43
CA ILE A 464 -1.39 30.30 -1.55
C ILE A 464 -0.85 29.16 -2.42
N CYS A 465 -1.68 28.15 -2.64
CA CYS A 465 -1.40 27.00 -3.48
C CYS A 465 -2.09 27.15 -4.84
N PRO A 466 -1.49 26.66 -5.93
CA PRO A 466 -2.21 26.44 -7.18
C PRO A 466 -3.18 25.26 -7.04
N VAL A 467 -4.17 25.18 -7.93
CA VAL A 467 -4.83 23.92 -8.28
C VAL A 467 -3.78 23.00 -8.89
N ILE A 468 -3.63 21.82 -8.31
CA ILE A 468 -2.68 20.81 -8.76
C ILE A 468 -3.40 19.88 -9.75
N ASP A 469 -3.07 20.01 -11.03
CA ASP A 469 -3.60 19.15 -12.08
C ASP A 469 -2.77 17.86 -12.21
N ILE A 470 -3.35 16.82 -12.80
CA ILE A 470 -2.72 15.50 -12.90
C ILE A 470 -1.97 15.39 -14.23
N ILE A 471 -0.67 15.11 -14.17
CA ILE A 471 0.09 14.57 -15.29
C ILE A 471 0.24 13.06 -15.06
N SER A 472 -0.26 12.26 -15.99
CA SER A 472 -0.18 10.80 -15.89
C SER A 472 1.28 10.32 -15.86
N ASP A 473 1.61 9.47 -14.90
CA ASP A 473 2.90 8.78 -14.79
C ASP A 473 3.12 7.78 -15.93
N ASP A 474 2.06 7.26 -16.55
CA ASP A 474 2.16 6.31 -17.66
C ASP A 474 2.39 6.98 -19.03
N ASN A 475 1.58 7.98 -19.39
CA ASN A 475 1.59 8.52 -20.76
C ASN A 475 1.74 10.05 -20.85
N PHE A 476 1.99 10.73 -19.72
CA PHE A 476 2.18 12.19 -19.64
C PHE A 476 1.01 13.04 -20.16
N SER A 477 -0.19 12.45 -20.30
CA SER A 477 -1.41 13.22 -20.54
C SER A 477 -1.69 14.17 -19.38
N TYR A 478 -2.14 15.37 -19.70
CA TYR A 478 -2.48 16.42 -18.73
C TYR A 478 -3.99 16.45 -18.52
N THR A 479 -4.42 16.13 -17.30
CA THR A 479 -5.82 16.09 -16.88
C THR A 479 -6.08 17.15 -15.82
N LYS A 480 -7.02 18.05 -16.11
CA LYS A 480 -7.48 19.07 -15.17
C LYS A 480 -8.19 18.42 -13.97
N THR A 481 -7.86 18.83 -12.77
CA THR A 481 -8.59 18.43 -11.54
C THR A 481 -9.72 19.41 -11.26
N PHE A 482 -10.69 19.03 -10.42
CA PHE A 482 -11.77 19.96 -10.09
C PHE A 482 -11.26 21.07 -9.18
N GLU A 483 -11.48 22.33 -9.58
CA GLU A 483 -11.03 23.55 -8.89
C GLU A 483 -11.56 23.70 -7.46
N ASN A 484 -12.60 22.95 -7.12
CA ASN A 484 -13.33 23.04 -5.87
C ASN A 484 -12.88 22.01 -4.83
N HIS A 485 -11.68 21.43 -4.99
CA HIS A 485 -11.10 20.58 -3.96
C HIS A 485 -10.40 21.41 -2.89
N TRP A 486 -10.51 20.96 -1.66
CA TRP A 486 -9.73 21.45 -0.52
C TRP A 486 -9.03 20.28 0.15
N GLY A 487 -7.99 20.58 0.93
CA GLY A 487 -7.12 19.60 1.58
C GLY A 487 -7.33 19.54 3.08
N ALA A 488 -7.32 18.35 3.66
CA ALA A 488 -7.14 18.11 5.09
C ALA A 488 -6.42 16.78 5.32
N PHE A 489 -6.48 16.22 6.52
CA PHE A 489 -5.75 15.01 6.89
C PHE A 489 -6.70 13.92 7.36
N ASN A 490 -6.32 12.65 7.24
CA ASN A 490 -6.96 11.57 7.98
C ASN A 490 -6.35 11.42 9.39
N TRP A 491 -6.82 10.45 10.18
CA TRP A 491 -6.29 10.18 11.54
C TRP A 491 -4.80 9.87 11.58
N GLN A 492 -4.25 9.36 10.47
CA GLN A 492 -2.83 9.03 10.33
C GLN A 492 -1.97 10.24 9.89
N LEU A 493 -2.55 11.45 9.91
CA LEU A 493 -1.94 12.67 9.38
C LEU A 493 -1.54 12.57 7.89
N SER A 494 -2.16 11.66 7.14
CA SER A 494 -1.99 11.58 5.69
C SER A 494 -2.89 12.60 5.01
N PHE A 495 -2.32 13.40 4.11
CA PHE A 495 -3.05 14.41 3.35
C PHE A 495 -4.11 13.77 2.43
N ARG A 496 -5.28 14.40 2.37
CA ARG A 496 -6.44 13.97 1.58
C ARG A 496 -7.11 15.18 0.92
N TRP A 497 -7.54 14.98 -0.32
CA TRP A 497 -8.39 15.90 -1.05
C TRP A 497 -9.86 15.62 -0.75
N PHE A 498 -10.63 16.68 -0.51
CA PHE A 498 -12.07 16.66 -0.26
C PHE A 498 -12.77 17.57 -1.27
N SER A 499 -13.95 17.17 -1.75
CA SER A 499 -14.76 17.98 -2.69
C SER A 499 -15.62 19.01 -1.94
N SER A 500 -15.73 20.22 -2.51
CA SER A 500 -16.51 21.34 -1.96
C SER A 500 -17.99 21.36 -2.39
N GLU A 501 -18.53 20.32 -3.03
CA GLU A 501 -19.97 20.26 -3.37
C GLU A 501 -20.91 20.46 -2.14
N ARG A 502 -20.38 20.47 -0.91
CA ARG A 502 -21.17 20.34 0.33
C ARG A 502 -20.75 21.18 1.54
N ARG A 503 -19.84 22.15 1.40
CA ARG A 503 -19.95 23.35 2.23
C ARG A 503 -21.11 24.12 1.61
N GLY A 504 -22.24 24.18 2.31
CA GLY A 504 -23.51 24.69 1.77
C GLY A 504 -23.29 25.91 0.87
N THR A 505 -24.06 25.95 -0.22
CA THR A 505 -24.07 26.97 -1.29
C THR A 505 -24.29 28.42 -0.85
N SER A 506 -24.14 28.75 0.44
CA SER A 506 -24.06 30.12 0.89
C SER A 506 -22.64 30.66 0.75
N LEU A 507 -22.47 31.56 -0.23
CA LEU A 507 -21.37 32.52 -0.42
C LEU A 507 -20.18 32.08 -1.28
N ARG A 508 -20.41 31.73 -2.56
CA ARG A 508 -19.43 32.09 -3.60
C ARG A 508 -19.92 33.35 -4.29
N GLU A 509 -19.53 34.51 -3.78
CA GLU A 509 -19.77 35.78 -4.46
C GLU A 509 -18.98 35.87 -5.78
N THR A 510 -17.85 35.16 -5.92
CA THR A 510 -16.98 35.18 -7.12
C THR A 510 -16.21 33.86 -7.32
N PRO A 511 -16.27 33.20 -8.51
CA PRO A 511 -15.53 31.96 -8.82
C PRO A 511 -14.00 32.05 -8.78
N THR A 512 -13.44 33.26 -8.93
CA THR A 512 -12.00 33.51 -9.02
C THR A 512 -11.30 33.66 -7.67
N ARG A 513 -12.08 33.77 -6.58
CA ARG A 513 -11.56 34.01 -5.23
C ARG A 513 -10.89 32.77 -4.65
N PRO A 514 -9.72 32.91 -3.98
CA PRO A 514 -9.07 31.80 -3.29
C PRO A 514 -9.93 31.12 -2.24
N ILE A 515 -9.78 29.80 -2.14
CA ILE A 515 -10.51 28.92 -1.23
C ILE A 515 -9.62 28.63 -0.03
N LYS A 516 -10.10 28.93 1.19
CA LYS A 516 -9.42 28.53 2.43
C LYS A 516 -9.43 27.01 2.57
N THR A 517 -8.26 26.44 2.82
CA THR A 517 -8.06 25.00 2.98
C THR A 517 -7.40 24.72 4.34
N PRO A 518 -7.90 23.77 5.14
CA PRO A 518 -7.25 23.36 6.39
C PRO A 518 -5.80 22.94 6.20
N ALA A 519 -5.51 22.23 5.11
CA ALA A 519 -4.19 21.74 4.79
C ALA A 519 -3.80 22.03 3.35
N MET A 520 -2.49 22.12 3.12
CA MET A 520 -1.90 22.04 1.78
C MET A 520 -1.23 20.69 1.53
N ALA A 521 -1.16 20.29 0.26
CA ALA A 521 -0.36 19.14 -0.16
C ALA A 521 1.13 19.36 0.15
N GLY A 522 1.61 20.60 0.05
CA GLY A 522 2.96 21.02 0.44
C GLY A 522 4.01 20.94 -0.66
N GLY A 523 3.74 20.28 -1.79
CA GLY A 523 4.63 20.26 -2.97
C GLY A 523 4.78 21.63 -3.63
N LEU A 524 3.64 22.30 -3.87
CA LEU A 524 3.56 23.54 -4.63
C LEU A 524 2.83 24.62 -3.84
N PHE A 525 3.50 25.74 -3.57
CA PHE A 525 2.88 26.90 -2.93
C PHE A 525 3.74 28.17 -3.09
N ALA A 526 3.10 29.31 -2.90
CA ALA A 526 3.74 30.62 -2.82
C ALA A 526 3.55 31.22 -1.41
N ILE A 527 4.58 31.88 -0.89
CA ILE A 527 4.58 32.55 0.41
C ILE A 527 5.45 33.80 0.38
N ASP A 528 5.02 34.88 1.05
CA ASP A 528 5.88 36.04 1.26
C ASP A 528 7.17 35.62 1.99
N ARG A 529 8.34 36.03 1.47
CA ARG A 529 9.64 35.58 1.99
C ARG A 529 9.86 36.05 3.42
N LYS A 530 9.44 37.27 3.78
CA LYS A 530 9.59 37.78 5.15
C LYS A 530 8.67 37.02 6.10
N TYR A 531 7.44 36.75 5.68
CA TYR A 531 6.49 35.96 6.44
C TYR A 531 6.99 34.53 6.67
N PHE A 532 7.54 33.86 5.64
CA PHE A 532 8.13 32.53 5.75
C PHE A 532 9.12 32.42 6.92
N TYR A 533 10.02 33.39 7.06
CA TYR A 533 10.96 33.45 8.19
C TYR A 533 10.31 33.90 9.50
N ALA A 534 9.37 34.85 9.45
CA ALA A 534 8.68 35.34 10.64
C ALA A 534 7.90 34.23 11.36
N VAL A 535 7.29 33.31 10.62
CA VAL A 535 6.62 32.13 11.19
C VAL A 535 7.57 30.94 11.43
N GLY A 536 8.89 31.14 11.35
CA GLY A 536 9.88 30.11 11.68
C GLY A 536 10.09 29.04 10.61
N ALA A 537 10.00 29.42 9.33
CA ALA A 537 10.39 28.62 8.16
C ALA A 537 9.85 27.18 8.18
N TYR A 538 10.69 26.18 7.96
CA TYR A 538 10.40 24.77 8.28
C TYR A 538 11.10 24.37 9.58
N ASP A 539 10.64 23.30 10.21
CA ASP A 539 11.38 22.64 11.28
C ASP A 539 12.63 21.93 10.72
N GLU A 540 13.81 22.50 10.97
CA GLU A 540 15.10 22.05 10.43
C GLU A 540 15.50 20.63 10.85
N GLN A 541 14.87 20.10 11.91
CA GLN A 541 15.12 18.74 12.37
C GLN A 541 14.27 17.69 11.62
N MET A 542 13.27 18.10 10.83
CA MET A 542 12.56 17.16 9.94
C MET A 542 13.47 16.63 8.84
N LYS A 543 13.50 15.32 8.66
CA LYS A 543 14.44 14.64 7.75
C LYS A 543 13.74 14.08 6.52
N ILE A 544 14.46 14.08 5.40
CA ILE A 544 14.06 13.48 4.11
C ILE A 544 12.75 14.03 3.58
N TRP A 545 11.61 13.48 4.01
CA TRP A 545 10.30 13.81 3.48
C TRP A 545 9.19 13.32 4.42
N GLY A 546 8.06 14.03 4.43
CA GLY A 546 6.82 13.62 5.07
C GLY A 546 6.56 14.35 6.38
N GLY A 547 5.32 14.81 6.57
CA GLY A 547 4.86 15.53 7.76
C GLY A 547 5.13 17.04 7.76
N GLU A 548 6.00 17.54 6.88
CA GLU A 548 6.32 18.98 6.82
C GLU A 548 5.15 19.84 6.33
N ASN A 549 4.33 19.28 5.44
CA ASN A 549 3.10 19.91 4.96
C ASN A 549 2.03 19.96 6.06
N VAL A 550 1.96 18.93 6.90
CA VAL A 550 1.09 18.86 8.09
C VAL A 550 1.50 19.93 9.10
N GLU A 551 2.77 19.93 9.50
CA GLU A 551 3.35 20.89 10.44
C GLU A 551 3.11 22.33 10.00
N MET A 552 3.43 22.64 8.75
CA MET A 552 3.33 24.00 8.25
C MET A 552 1.88 24.45 8.12
N SER A 553 0.96 23.56 7.73
CA SER A 553 -0.48 23.87 7.69
C SER A 553 -1.01 24.24 9.08
N PHE A 554 -0.71 23.42 10.09
CA PHE A 554 -1.12 23.67 11.46
C PHE A 554 -0.54 24.97 12.02
N ARG A 555 0.76 25.18 11.81
CA ARG A 555 1.46 26.39 12.26
C ARG A 555 0.90 27.64 11.63
N ILE A 556 0.73 27.69 10.31
CA ILE A 556 0.23 28.88 9.62
C ILE A 556 -1.13 29.28 10.17
N TRP A 557 -2.05 28.32 10.29
CA TRP A 557 -3.40 28.58 10.78
C TRP A 557 -3.40 29.00 12.25
N GLN A 558 -2.75 28.22 13.13
CA GLN A 558 -2.73 28.50 14.56
C GLN A 558 -2.01 29.83 14.88
N CYS A 559 -1.03 30.24 14.09
CA CYS A 559 -0.26 31.47 14.31
C CYS A 559 -0.81 32.70 13.53
N GLY A 560 -2.07 32.65 13.07
CA GLY A 560 -2.80 33.81 12.55
C GLY A 560 -2.63 34.11 11.06
N GLY A 561 -2.11 33.17 10.28
CA GLY A 561 -2.12 33.20 8.82
C GLY A 561 -3.30 32.43 8.22
N SER A 562 -3.25 32.20 6.91
CA SER A 562 -4.20 31.33 6.20
C SER A 562 -3.49 30.47 5.16
N VAL A 563 -4.03 29.28 4.92
CA VAL A 563 -3.66 28.41 3.79
C VAL A 563 -4.81 28.41 2.80
N GLU A 564 -4.51 28.70 1.54
CA GLU A 564 -5.53 28.95 0.51
C GLU A 564 -5.15 28.27 -0.81
N ILE A 565 -6.15 27.99 -1.65
CA ILE A 565 -5.99 27.45 -3.00
C ILE A 565 -6.56 28.47 -3.98
N SER A 566 -5.77 28.89 -4.96
CA SER A 566 -6.23 29.79 -6.02
C SER A 566 -6.84 28.99 -7.18
N PRO A 567 -8.15 29.12 -7.47
CA PRO A 567 -8.79 28.38 -8.56
C PRO A 567 -8.31 28.84 -9.95
N CYS A 568 -7.74 30.05 -10.06
CA CYS A 568 -7.23 30.58 -11.33
C CYS A 568 -5.78 30.17 -11.64
N SER A 569 -5.07 29.60 -10.66
CA SER A 569 -3.69 29.15 -10.83
C SER A 569 -3.63 27.64 -11.00
N HIS A 570 -3.22 27.16 -12.17
CA HIS A 570 -3.09 25.73 -12.45
C HIS A 570 -1.63 25.31 -12.65
N VAL A 571 -1.22 24.23 -11.99
CA VAL A 571 0.08 23.59 -12.22
C VAL A 571 -0.09 22.08 -12.27
N GLY A 572 0.31 21.46 -13.37
CA GLY A 572 0.33 20.01 -13.50
C GLY A 572 1.47 19.39 -12.70
N HIS A 573 1.21 18.26 -12.06
CA HIS A 573 2.19 17.48 -11.29
C HIS A 573 2.15 16.01 -11.73
N VAL A 574 3.32 15.38 -11.86
CA VAL A 574 3.40 13.94 -12.16
C VAL A 574 3.13 13.14 -10.89
N PHE A 575 1.91 12.61 -10.76
CA PHE A 575 1.51 11.79 -9.62
C PHE A 575 2.05 10.37 -9.78
N ARG A 576 2.90 9.96 -8.84
CA ARG A 576 3.53 8.63 -8.85
C ARG A 576 2.75 7.68 -7.96
N SER A 577 2.65 6.42 -8.39
CA SER A 577 2.08 5.33 -7.59
C SER A 577 3.01 4.88 -6.45
N SER A 578 4.31 5.14 -6.54
CA SER A 578 5.32 4.79 -5.54
C SER A 578 6.43 5.85 -5.44
N THR A 579 7.11 5.93 -4.30
CA THR A 579 8.26 6.81 -4.11
C THR A 579 9.54 6.14 -4.65
N PRO A 580 10.24 6.71 -5.64
CA PRO A 580 11.48 6.12 -6.19
C PRO A 580 12.72 6.38 -5.32
N TYR A 581 12.55 7.06 -4.19
CA TYR A 581 13.66 7.57 -3.37
C TYR A 581 14.02 6.61 -2.24
N THR A 582 15.30 6.53 -1.92
CA THR A 582 15.79 5.77 -0.77
C THR A 582 15.48 6.49 0.54
N PHE A 583 15.30 5.77 1.64
CA PHE A 583 15.11 6.35 2.97
C PHE A 583 16.17 5.78 3.91
N PRO A 584 17.28 6.50 4.16
CA PRO A 584 18.32 6.05 5.10
C PRO A 584 17.71 5.84 6.50
N GLY A 585 17.72 4.59 6.99
CA GLY A 585 17.05 4.23 8.26
C GLY A 585 15.59 3.79 8.12
N GLY A 586 15.05 3.76 6.90
CA GLY A 586 13.69 3.28 6.61
C GLY A 586 12.63 4.39 6.63
N MET A 587 11.64 4.25 5.75
CA MET A 587 10.57 5.25 5.57
C MET A 587 9.72 5.40 6.84
N SER A 588 9.35 4.29 7.49
CA SER A 588 8.48 4.29 8.67
C SER A 588 9.10 5.07 9.84
N GLU A 589 10.39 4.88 10.11
CA GLU A 589 11.07 5.58 11.21
C GLU A 589 11.20 7.08 10.95
N ILE A 590 11.62 7.49 9.74
CA ILE A 590 11.77 8.90 9.40
C ILE A 590 10.42 9.62 9.42
N LEU A 591 9.42 9.05 8.73
CA LEU A 591 8.07 9.61 8.71
C LEU A 591 7.49 9.69 10.11
N GLY A 592 7.68 8.63 10.91
CA GLY A 592 7.25 8.59 12.30
C GLY A 592 7.89 9.69 13.15
N LYS A 593 9.19 9.94 13.02
CA LYS A 593 9.85 11.07 13.72
C LYS A 593 9.25 12.41 13.30
N ASN A 594 9.10 12.66 12.01
CA ASN A 594 8.58 13.94 11.52
C ASN A 594 7.12 14.17 11.96
N LEU A 595 6.26 13.15 11.88
CA LEU A 595 4.87 13.24 12.34
C LEU A 595 4.78 13.44 13.86
N ALA A 596 5.63 12.76 14.64
CA ALA A 596 5.71 12.97 16.09
C ALA A 596 6.08 14.42 16.42
N ARG A 597 7.05 15.02 15.70
CA ARG A 597 7.40 16.45 15.85
C ARG A 597 6.21 17.36 15.60
N ALA A 598 5.49 17.14 14.50
CA ALA A 598 4.31 17.92 14.17
C ALA A 598 3.22 17.80 15.25
N ALA A 599 2.93 16.56 15.68
CA ALA A 599 1.90 16.29 16.69
C ALA A 599 2.24 16.90 18.05
N MET A 600 3.46 16.69 18.55
CA MET A 600 3.90 17.19 19.86
C MET A 600 3.85 18.72 19.97
N VAL A 601 4.12 19.42 18.86
CA VAL A 601 4.14 20.89 18.87
C VAL A 601 2.76 21.47 18.64
N TRP A 602 1.96 20.89 17.75
CA TRP A 602 0.80 21.57 17.17
C TRP A 602 -0.56 20.93 17.46
N MET A 603 -0.61 19.75 18.08
CA MET A 603 -1.85 18.98 18.26
C MET A 603 -2.34 18.86 19.71
N ASP A 604 -1.65 19.49 20.67
CA ASP A 604 -2.07 19.50 22.09
C ASP A 604 -2.42 18.08 22.61
N GLU A 605 -3.61 17.87 23.17
CA GLU A 605 -4.05 16.55 23.65
C GLU A 605 -4.25 15.50 22.52
N TRP A 606 -4.54 15.93 21.29
CA TRP A 606 -4.68 15.04 20.13
C TRP A 606 -3.37 14.41 19.66
N GLN A 607 -2.23 14.82 20.21
CA GLN A 607 -0.97 14.15 19.94
C GLN A 607 -1.01 12.67 20.36
N TYR A 608 -1.70 12.35 21.46
CA TYR A 608 -1.82 10.98 21.98
C TYR A 608 -2.65 10.11 21.05
N PHE A 609 -3.78 10.64 20.57
CA PHE A 609 -4.59 10.01 19.55
C PHE A 609 -3.73 9.63 18.32
N VAL A 610 -2.98 10.58 17.75
CA VAL A 610 -2.15 10.27 16.58
C VAL A 610 -1.06 9.24 16.92
N MET A 611 -0.45 9.30 18.11
CA MET A 611 0.55 8.32 18.56
C MET A 611 0.00 6.91 18.72
N LEU A 612 -1.28 6.76 19.09
CA LEU A 612 -1.95 5.48 19.25
C LEU A 612 -2.46 4.90 17.92
N TYR A 613 -2.96 5.76 17.02
CA TYR A 613 -3.68 5.34 15.81
C TYR A 613 -2.93 5.51 14.48
N THR A 614 -1.69 6.02 14.51
CA THR A 614 -0.86 6.17 13.31
C THR A 614 0.18 5.08 13.19
N SER A 615 0.19 4.37 12.06
CA SER A 615 1.18 3.34 11.74
C SER A 615 2.60 3.89 11.77
N GLY A 616 3.51 3.24 12.50
CA GLY A 616 4.89 3.69 12.64
C GLY A 616 5.11 4.82 13.66
N LEU A 617 4.03 5.32 14.28
CA LEU A 617 4.08 6.18 15.45
C LEU A 617 3.88 5.36 16.72
N SER A 618 4.47 5.81 17.82
CA SER A 618 4.24 5.22 19.14
C SER A 618 4.49 6.26 20.23
N LEU A 619 3.96 6.04 21.43
CA LEU A 619 4.23 6.89 22.58
C LEU A 619 5.74 6.98 22.88
N ASN A 620 6.48 5.88 22.72
CA ASN A 620 7.93 5.85 22.90
C ASN A 620 8.70 6.75 21.92
N MET A 621 8.09 7.13 20.78
CA MET A 621 8.72 8.06 19.84
C MET A 621 8.76 9.49 20.39
N ARG A 622 7.82 9.84 21.27
CA ARG A 622 7.77 11.14 21.92
C ARG A 622 9.07 11.45 22.67
N ASP A 623 9.59 10.45 23.40
CA ASP A 623 10.80 10.61 24.21
C ASP A 623 12.08 10.62 23.39
N LYS A 624 12.01 10.24 22.10
CA LYS A 624 13.15 10.21 21.18
C LYS A 624 13.37 11.52 20.41
N VAL A 625 12.48 12.49 20.57
CA VAL A 625 12.41 13.65 19.69
C VAL A 625 12.36 14.94 20.50
N ASP A 626 13.34 15.82 20.28
CA ASP A 626 13.36 17.15 20.91
C ASP A 626 12.66 18.20 20.06
N VAL A 627 11.61 18.81 20.60
CA VAL A 627 10.82 19.87 19.95
C VAL A 627 10.88 21.21 20.68
N SER A 628 11.82 21.38 21.62
CA SER A 628 11.89 22.56 22.50
C SER A 628 11.92 23.89 21.74
N SER A 629 12.70 23.96 20.64
CA SER A 629 12.78 25.17 19.81
C SER A 629 11.46 25.52 19.10
N ARG A 630 10.67 24.49 18.73
CA ARG A 630 9.39 24.67 18.04
C ARG A 630 8.28 25.06 19.03
N LEU A 631 8.32 24.53 20.26
CA LEU A 631 7.44 24.97 21.34
C LEU A 631 7.71 26.44 21.72
N ALA A 632 8.97 26.84 21.87
CA ALA A 632 9.34 28.23 22.13
C ALA A 632 8.90 29.18 21.00
N LEU A 633 8.95 28.73 19.74
CA LEU A 633 8.40 29.47 18.62
C LEU A 633 6.88 29.63 18.73
N ARG A 634 6.15 28.55 19.03
CA ARG A 634 4.69 28.55 19.18
C ARG A 634 4.25 29.53 20.28
N GLU A 635 4.96 29.53 21.41
CA GLU A 635 4.74 30.45 22.52
C GLU A 635 5.04 31.90 22.12
N LYS A 636 6.20 32.16 21.51
CA LYS A 636 6.61 33.49 21.05
C LYS A 636 5.60 34.13 20.09
N LEU A 637 5.03 33.32 19.19
CA LEU A 637 4.04 33.77 18.20
C LEU A 637 2.60 33.82 18.76
N GLN A 638 2.39 33.42 20.02
CA GLN A 638 1.08 33.36 20.67
C GLN A 638 0.05 32.59 19.84
N CYS A 639 0.47 31.44 19.31
CA CYS A 639 -0.39 30.65 18.43
C CYS A 639 -1.57 30.04 19.21
N LYS A 640 -2.70 29.91 18.53
CA LYS A 640 -3.93 29.31 19.05
C LYS A 640 -3.75 27.81 19.34
N PRO A 641 -4.57 27.22 20.23
CA PRO A 641 -4.59 25.78 20.46
C PRO A 641 -5.16 25.01 19.25
N PHE A 642 -4.92 23.70 19.21
CA PHE A 642 -5.42 22.81 18.18
C PHE A 642 -6.95 22.67 18.21
N SER A 643 -7.57 22.77 19.40
CA SER A 643 -9.03 22.84 19.52
C SER A 643 -9.61 23.99 18.70
N TRP A 644 -8.99 25.18 18.79
CA TRP A 644 -9.38 26.33 17.97
C TRP A 644 -9.23 26.04 16.47
N TYR A 645 -8.17 25.33 16.04
CA TYR A 645 -7.97 24.93 14.65
C TYR A 645 -9.11 24.02 14.17
N LEU A 646 -9.48 23.00 14.96
CA LEU A 646 -10.59 22.11 14.63
C LEU A 646 -11.93 22.85 14.58
N GLU A 647 -12.19 23.79 15.49
CA GLU A 647 -13.45 24.54 15.53
C GLU A 647 -13.58 25.60 14.43
N ASN A 648 -12.49 26.28 14.09
CA ASN A 648 -12.53 27.50 13.26
C ASN A 648 -12.01 27.29 11.83
N VAL A 649 -11.11 26.33 11.63
CA VAL A 649 -10.49 26.06 10.33
C VAL A 649 -11.09 24.83 9.69
N TRP A 650 -11.30 23.77 10.48
CA TRP A 650 -11.80 22.48 9.99
C TRP A 650 -12.94 21.89 10.83
N PRO A 651 -14.09 22.58 10.95
CA PRO A 651 -15.22 22.13 11.78
C PRO A 651 -15.83 20.81 11.30
N GLU A 652 -15.63 20.44 10.04
CA GLU A 652 -16.08 19.17 9.46
C GLU A 652 -15.15 17.98 9.78
N HIS A 653 -14.20 18.16 10.70
CA HIS A 653 -13.27 17.10 11.09
C HIS A 653 -13.99 15.88 11.70
N PHE A 654 -13.41 14.72 11.46
CA PHE A 654 -13.81 13.44 12.04
C PHE A 654 -12.78 12.96 13.08
N PHE A 655 -11.98 13.86 13.67
CA PHE A 655 -11.15 13.56 14.84
C PHE A 655 -12.01 13.42 16.10
N PRO A 656 -11.57 12.65 17.11
CA PRO A 656 -12.23 12.61 18.42
C PRO A 656 -12.27 14.01 19.05
N ALA A 657 -13.30 14.28 19.85
CA ALA A 657 -13.46 15.52 20.60
C ALA A 657 -14.36 15.27 21.82
N HIS A 658 -14.40 16.20 22.76
CA HIS A 658 -15.16 16.03 24.02
C HIS A 658 -16.68 15.97 23.84
N ASP A 659 -17.21 16.38 22.68
CA ASP A 659 -18.62 16.39 22.38
C ASP A 659 -19.11 15.15 21.62
N ARG A 660 -18.22 14.21 21.29
CA ARG A 660 -18.50 13.09 20.37
C ARG A 660 -17.92 11.78 20.86
N PHE A 661 -18.61 10.69 20.57
CA PHE A 661 -18.09 9.35 20.87
C PHE A 661 -16.99 8.96 19.88
N PHE A 662 -15.95 8.30 20.37
CA PHE A 662 -14.89 7.69 19.57
C PHE A 662 -14.67 6.25 20.02
N GLY A 663 -14.88 5.29 19.11
CA GLY A 663 -14.79 3.89 19.48
C GLY A 663 -15.30 2.92 18.42
N LYS A 664 -15.59 1.69 18.84
CA LYS A 664 -16.11 0.61 17.97
C LYS A 664 -17.61 0.41 18.18
N ILE A 665 -18.30 -0.04 17.14
CA ILE A 665 -19.70 -0.48 17.20
C ILE A 665 -19.71 -2.00 17.14
N ILE A 666 -20.16 -2.66 18.21
CA ILE A 666 -20.18 -4.12 18.34
C ILE A 666 -21.60 -4.65 18.17
N TRP A 667 -21.74 -5.82 17.57
CA TRP A 667 -23.01 -6.56 17.55
C TRP A 667 -23.15 -7.37 18.85
N LEU A 668 -24.28 -7.20 19.55
CA LEU A 668 -24.57 -7.90 20.81
C LEU A 668 -25.34 -9.18 20.50
N ASP A 669 -24.62 -10.30 20.36
CA ASP A 669 -25.21 -11.59 20.00
C ASP A 669 -26.05 -12.24 21.12
N GLY A 670 -25.94 -11.74 22.35
CA GLY A 670 -26.66 -12.22 23.53
C GLY A 670 -26.18 -13.57 24.07
N GLU A 671 -25.28 -14.24 23.35
CA GLU A 671 -24.71 -15.54 23.71
C GLU A 671 -23.36 -15.38 24.40
N THR A 672 -22.57 -14.40 23.98
CA THR A 672 -21.26 -14.11 24.58
C THR A 672 -21.40 -13.51 25.99
N GLU A 673 -20.45 -13.86 26.86
CA GLU A 673 -20.35 -13.27 28.20
C GLU A 673 -20.22 -11.74 28.13
N CYS A 674 -19.48 -11.22 27.14
CA CYS A 674 -19.38 -9.80 26.83
C CYS A 674 -20.76 -9.17 26.56
N ALA A 675 -21.53 -9.72 25.61
CA ALA A 675 -22.82 -9.15 25.23
C ALA A 675 -23.83 -9.18 26.41
N GLN A 676 -23.79 -10.22 27.22
CA GLN A 676 -24.62 -10.34 28.42
C GLN A 676 -24.21 -9.33 29.50
N ALA A 677 -22.91 -9.18 29.75
CA ALA A 677 -22.38 -8.24 30.72
C ALA A 677 -22.64 -6.77 30.30
N TYR A 678 -22.46 -6.44 29.01
CA TYR A 678 -22.83 -5.14 28.44
C TYR A 678 -24.31 -4.84 28.67
N THR A 679 -25.17 -5.83 28.40
CA THR A 679 -26.62 -5.67 28.59
C THR A 679 -27.01 -5.50 30.05
N HIS A 680 -26.36 -6.24 30.95
CA HIS A 680 -26.58 -6.11 32.38
C HIS A 680 -26.16 -4.73 32.89
N HIS A 681 -25.00 -4.25 32.45
CA HIS A 681 -24.49 -2.94 32.84
C HIS A 681 -25.42 -1.80 32.39
N MET A 682 -25.82 -1.79 31.11
CA MET A 682 -26.74 -0.77 30.57
C MET A 682 -28.06 -0.67 31.34
N LYS A 683 -28.62 -1.82 31.79
CA LYS A 683 -29.86 -1.85 32.58
C LYS A 683 -29.72 -1.25 33.99
N ASN A 684 -28.51 -1.18 34.54
CA ASN A 684 -28.28 -0.72 35.90
C ASN A 684 -27.89 0.78 35.99
N ILE A 685 -27.86 1.50 34.86
CA ILE A 685 -27.50 2.92 34.82
C ILE A 685 -28.59 3.78 35.48
N PRO A 686 -28.26 4.61 36.49
CA PRO A 686 -29.24 5.42 37.23
C PRO A 686 -29.93 6.48 36.35
N GLY A 687 -31.23 6.69 36.54
CA GLY A 687 -31.97 7.78 35.88
C GLY A 687 -32.66 7.39 34.57
N HIS A 688 -33.36 6.25 34.55
CA HIS A 688 -34.22 5.74 33.48
C HIS A 688 -35.24 6.77 32.95
N ARG A 689 -34.80 7.65 32.06
CA ARG A 689 -35.67 8.46 31.20
C ARG A 689 -35.15 8.38 29.78
N ILE A 690 -36.00 7.84 28.92
CA ILE A 690 -35.89 7.71 27.47
C ILE A 690 -35.28 8.99 26.89
N SER A 691 -33.97 8.99 26.65
CA SER A 691 -33.30 10.10 25.98
C SER A 691 -32.57 9.50 24.79
N ARG A 692 -33.20 9.60 23.61
CA ARG A 692 -32.66 9.19 22.31
C ARG A 692 -31.58 10.17 21.79
N ASP A 693 -30.95 10.90 22.71
CA ASP A 693 -29.98 11.95 22.40
C ASP A 693 -28.56 11.41 22.62
N TRP A 694 -27.76 11.46 21.55
CA TRP A 694 -26.34 11.11 21.56
C TRP A 694 -25.57 11.84 22.65
N THR A 695 -25.92 13.09 22.96
CA THR A 695 -25.20 13.89 23.96
C THR A 695 -25.18 13.20 25.33
N ARG A 696 -26.28 12.56 25.72
CA ARG A 696 -26.36 11.81 26.98
C ARG A 696 -25.65 10.47 26.88
N VAL A 697 -25.84 9.75 25.77
CA VAL A 697 -25.19 8.47 25.46
C VAL A 697 -23.68 8.60 25.59
N ILE A 698 -23.11 9.59 24.92
CA ILE A 698 -21.67 9.88 24.88
C ILE A 698 -21.16 10.12 26.31
N ARG A 699 -21.84 11.00 27.06
CA ARG A 699 -21.42 11.33 28.43
C ARG A 699 -21.41 10.10 29.35
N GLU A 700 -22.42 9.24 29.24
CA GLU A 700 -22.54 8.05 30.09
C GLU A 700 -21.46 7.01 29.76
N ILE A 701 -21.23 6.76 28.47
CA ILE A 701 -20.22 5.81 28.01
C ILE A 701 -18.82 6.32 28.36
N ASP A 702 -18.54 7.61 28.12
CA ASP A 702 -17.23 8.20 28.42
C ASP A 702 -16.95 8.23 29.93
N SER A 703 -17.97 8.44 30.77
CA SER A 703 -17.81 8.43 32.25
C SER A 703 -17.51 7.04 32.81
N ASN A 704 -17.89 5.98 32.10
CA ASN A 704 -17.68 4.59 32.49
C ASN A 704 -16.76 3.84 31.50
N ALA A 705 -15.88 4.56 30.81
CA ALA A 705 -15.12 4.02 29.67
C ALA A 705 -14.27 2.79 30.03
N ASP A 706 -13.58 2.79 31.18
CA ASP A 706 -12.77 1.65 31.64
C ASP A 706 -13.60 0.38 31.83
N GLN A 707 -14.83 0.54 32.33
CA GLN A 707 -15.75 -0.56 32.50
C GLN A 707 -16.18 -1.11 31.15
N PHE A 708 -16.59 -0.25 30.20
CA PHE A 708 -16.95 -0.70 28.85
C PHE A 708 -15.79 -1.34 28.08
N MET A 709 -14.58 -0.82 28.22
CA MET A 709 -13.39 -1.42 27.62
C MET A 709 -13.05 -2.78 28.23
N SER A 710 -13.32 -3.00 29.51
CA SER A 710 -13.10 -4.32 30.14
C SER A 710 -14.07 -5.39 29.66
N LEU A 711 -15.19 -4.99 29.03
CA LEU A 711 -16.21 -5.91 28.55
C LEU A 711 -15.87 -6.52 27.19
N ILE A 712 -15.09 -5.84 26.34
CA ILE A 712 -14.82 -6.32 24.97
C ILE A 712 -13.81 -7.47 24.98
N ASP A 713 -14.15 -8.55 24.29
CA ASP A 713 -13.23 -9.62 23.91
C ASP A 713 -12.99 -9.52 22.41
N LEU A 714 -11.89 -8.86 22.02
CA LEU A 714 -11.54 -8.60 20.61
C LEU A 714 -11.43 -9.88 19.77
N ASP A 715 -11.14 -11.03 20.38
CA ASP A 715 -11.01 -12.30 19.66
C ASP A 715 -12.36 -12.97 19.38
N ARG A 716 -13.42 -12.56 20.09
CA ARG A 716 -14.74 -13.20 20.01
C ARG A 716 -15.84 -12.27 19.50
N ASP A 717 -15.74 -11.00 19.85
CA ASP A 717 -16.75 -10.00 19.51
C ASP A 717 -16.70 -9.63 18.03
N LYS A 718 -17.86 -9.27 17.51
CA LYS A 718 -17.99 -8.87 16.10
C LYS A 718 -18.30 -7.39 15.99
N CYS A 719 -17.49 -6.69 15.21
CA CYS A 719 -17.57 -5.26 14.99
C CYS A 719 -18.21 -4.95 13.63
N LEU A 720 -18.94 -3.84 13.60
CA LEU A 720 -19.44 -3.24 12.37
C LEU A 720 -18.24 -2.81 11.51
N ARG A 721 -18.20 -3.25 10.25
CA ARG A 721 -17.10 -2.93 9.33
C ARG A 721 -17.54 -2.97 7.86
N PRO A 722 -16.84 -2.30 6.93
CA PRO A 722 -17.10 -2.47 5.50
C PRO A 722 -16.78 -3.90 5.03
N VAL A 723 -17.50 -4.36 3.99
CA VAL A 723 -17.30 -5.71 3.40
C VAL A 723 -15.93 -5.85 2.72
N LYS A 724 -15.44 -4.78 2.09
CA LYS A 724 -14.14 -4.76 1.40
C LYS A 724 -13.23 -3.74 2.09
N GLU A 725 -12.13 -4.23 2.66
CA GLU A 725 -11.13 -3.36 3.32
C GLU A 725 -10.40 -2.47 2.29
N ASP A 726 -10.22 -2.94 1.05
CA ASP A 726 -9.46 -2.24 -0.01
C ASP A 726 -10.33 -1.58 -1.10
N ALA A 727 -11.65 -1.46 -0.90
CA ALA A 727 -12.52 -0.93 -1.96
C ALA A 727 -12.16 0.53 -2.33
N PRO A 728 -12.17 0.90 -3.62
CA PRO A 728 -11.87 2.25 -4.08
C PRO A 728 -12.70 3.29 -3.33
N ARG A 729 -12.04 4.34 -2.84
CA ARG A 729 -12.55 5.31 -1.86
C ARG A 729 -13.79 6.12 -2.31
N ALA A 730 -14.17 6.02 -3.59
CA ALA A 730 -15.35 6.66 -4.19
C ALA A 730 -16.53 5.69 -4.44
N SER A 731 -16.38 4.41 -4.11
CA SER A 731 -17.43 3.40 -4.31
C SER A 731 -18.36 3.28 -3.11
N LEU A 732 -19.65 3.03 -3.37
CA LEU A 732 -20.61 2.67 -2.33
C LEU A 732 -20.12 1.39 -1.65
N GLN A 733 -19.80 1.47 -0.36
CA GLN A 733 -19.31 0.30 0.39
C GLN A 733 -20.45 -0.32 1.21
N PRO A 734 -20.84 -1.56 0.92
CA PRO A 734 -21.75 -2.30 1.78
C PRO A 734 -21.07 -2.58 3.13
N ILE A 735 -21.89 -2.73 4.16
CA ILE A 735 -21.45 -2.91 5.55
C ILE A 735 -21.84 -4.31 6.03
N THR A 736 -20.96 -4.90 6.81
CA THR A 736 -21.11 -6.21 7.42
C THR A 736 -20.62 -6.16 8.87
N VAL A 737 -20.61 -7.31 9.51
CA VAL A 737 -20.08 -7.55 10.85
C VAL A 737 -19.00 -8.62 10.71
N GLY A 738 -17.80 -8.34 11.23
CA GLY A 738 -16.69 -9.30 11.26
C GLY A 738 -15.90 -9.21 12.56
N ASP A 739 -14.83 -9.98 12.66
CA ASP A 739 -13.98 -9.97 13.86
C ASP A 739 -13.52 -8.55 14.21
N CYS A 740 -13.65 -8.19 15.48
CA CYS A 740 -13.14 -6.91 15.97
C CYS A 740 -11.61 -6.91 15.87
N ASN A 741 -11.05 -6.07 15.02
CA ASN A 741 -9.60 -6.03 14.89
C ASN A 741 -8.99 -5.23 16.05
N ALA A 742 -7.98 -5.81 16.71
CA ALA A 742 -7.16 -5.12 17.70
C ALA A 742 -6.27 -4.03 17.08
N HIS A 743 -6.06 -4.08 15.76
CA HIS A 743 -5.18 -3.15 15.07
C HIS A 743 -5.81 -1.77 14.87
N HIS A 744 -5.07 -0.73 15.23
CA HIS A 744 -5.47 0.69 15.21
C HIS A 744 -5.72 1.29 13.81
N GLN A 745 -5.73 0.49 12.74
CA GLN A 745 -5.77 0.94 11.34
C GLN A 745 -7.10 0.62 10.64
N THR A 746 -8.09 0.13 11.37
CA THR A 746 -9.24 -0.55 10.77
C THR A 746 -10.45 0.36 10.61
N MET A 747 -11.21 0.10 9.54
CA MET A 747 -12.46 0.80 9.20
C MET A 747 -13.63 0.46 10.15
N ASP A 748 -13.36 -0.25 11.24
CA ASP A 748 -14.32 -0.64 12.29
C ASP A 748 -14.33 0.33 13.50
N ILE A 749 -13.57 1.43 13.40
CA ILE A 749 -13.56 2.54 14.37
C ILE A 749 -14.37 3.70 13.79
N TYR A 750 -15.23 4.28 14.63
CA TYR A 750 -16.16 5.32 14.27
C TYR A 750 -16.07 6.53 15.21
N VAL A 751 -16.40 7.68 14.66
CA VAL A 751 -16.69 8.92 15.40
C VAL A 751 -18.17 9.22 15.25
N ILE A 752 -18.87 9.39 16.37
CA ILE A 752 -20.31 9.67 16.38
C ILE A 752 -20.55 11.06 16.95
N THR A 753 -21.03 11.95 16.10
CA THR A 753 -21.33 13.34 16.47
C THR A 753 -22.62 13.45 17.29
N PRO A 754 -22.81 14.50 18.11
CA PRO A 754 -24.09 14.75 18.78
C PRO A 754 -25.27 14.84 17.81
N SER A 755 -25.00 15.31 16.58
CA SER A 755 -26.00 15.38 15.52
C SER A 755 -26.48 14.01 15.03
N GLY A 756 -25.81 12.92 15.36
CA GLY A 756 -26.17 11.55 14.95
C GLY A 756 -25.48 11.04 13.69
N LYS A 757 -24.44 11.73 13.20
CA LYS A 757 -23.60 11.22 12.11
C LYS A 757 -22.57 10.23 12.65
N VAL A 758 -22.55 9.03 12.06
CA VAL A 758 -21.58 7.97 12.31
C VAL A 758 -20.51 8.03 11.21
N MET A 759 -19.31 8.49 11.54
CA MET A 759 -18.24 8.85 10.61
C MET A 759 -17.03 7.91 10.75
N THR A 760 -16.36 7.62 9.64
CA THR A 760 -15.06 6.94 9.63
C THR A 760 -13.89 7.93 9.48
N ASN A 761 -12.66 7.40 9.56
CA ASN A 761 -11.40 8.15 9.41
C ASN A 761 -11.14 8.81 8.04
N ASN A 762 -12.04 8.66 7.08
CA ASN A 762 -11.89 9.22 5.72
C ASN A 762 -13.09 10.09 5.33
N ASN A 763 -13.81 10.65 6.30
CA ASN A 763 -15.02 11.45 6.06
C ASN A 763 -16.12 10.68 5.31
N ILE A 764 -16.31 9.40 5.67
CA ILE A 764 -17.34 8.53 5.12
C ILE A 764 -18.36 8.23 6.23
N CYS A 765 -19.64 8.38 5.93
CA CYS A 765 -20.75 8.30 6.86
C CYS A 765 -21.65 7.10 6.57
N LEU A 766 -22.15 6.49 7.65
CA LEU A 766 -23.24 5.51 7.59
C LEU A 766 -24.48 6.18 6.99
N THR A 767 -24.95 5.67 5.85
CA THR A 767 -26.02 6.29 5.06
C THR A 767 -27.12 5.28 4.78
N TYR A 768 -28.36 5.68 5.02
CA TYR A 768 -29.55 4.99 4.57
C TYR A 768 -29.84 5.32 3.11
N SER A 769 -30.02 4.29 2.28
CA SER A 769 -30.39 4.44 0.87
C SER A 769 -31.77 3.85 0.66
N GLU A 770 -32.75 4.69 0.33
CA GLU A 770 -34.11 4.21 0.09
C GLU A 770 -34.13 3.20 -1.07
N PRO A 771 -34.58 1.96 -0.83
CA PRO A 771 -34.60 0.94 -1.86
C PRO A 771 -35.69 1.24 -2.89
N LYS A 772 -35.42 0.97 -4.17
CA LYS A 772 -36.44 1.04 -5.23
C LYS A 772 -37.62 0.11 -4.89
N GLN A 773 -38.82 0.48 -5.32
CA GLN A 773 -40.06 -0.23 -4.98
C GLN A 773 -40.03 -1.73 -5.35
N SER A 774 -39.35 -2.10 -6.44
CA SER A 774 -39.10 -3.49 -6.86
C SER A 774 -38.19 -4.29 -5.91
N VAL A 775 -37.36 -3.60 -5.11
CA VAL A 775 -36.39 -4.19 -4.17
C VAL A 775 -36.99 -4.28 -2.76
N ILE A 776 -37.97 -3.43 -2.40
CA ILE A 776 -38.67 -3.46 -1.10
C ILE A 776 -39.27 -4.86 -0.82
N GLN A 777 -39.84 -5.51 -1.83
CA GLN A 777 -40.42 -6.84 -1.70
C GLN A 777 -39.35 -7.93 -1.50
N MET A 778 -38.14 -7.73 -2.05
CA MET A 778 -36.99 -8.62 -1.82
C MET A 778 -36.35 -8.41 -0.43
N LEU A 779 -36.36 -7.19 0.12
CA LEU A 779 -35.84 -6.90 1.47
C LEU A 779 -36.69 -7.51 2.59
N LYS A 780 -38.00 -7.70 2.34
CA LYS A 780 -38.93 -8.41 3.23
C LYS A 780 -38.73 -9.94 3.21
N ASN A 781 -38.15 -10.48 2.13
CA ASN A 781 -37.85 -11.92 2.04
C ASN A 781 -36.64 -12.29 2.92
N ARG A 782 -36.61 -13.52 3.43
CA ARG A 782 -35.50 -14.05 4.24
C ARG A 782 -34.16 -14.15 3.48
N ASN A 783 -34.17 -14.01 2.15
CA ASN A 783 -33.02 -14.19 1.26
C ASN A 783 -32.59 -12.86 0.61
N ALA A 784 -32.52 -11.77 1.38
CA ALA A 784 -32.09 -10.47 0.85
C ALA A 784 -30.58 -10.50 0.53
N THR A 785 -30.22 -10.23 -0.73
CA THR A 785 -28.83 -10.08 -1.20
C THR A 785 -28.41 -8.60 -1.35
N THR A 786 -29.34 -7.68 -1.08
CA THR A 786 -29.15 -6.23 -1.24
C THR A 786 -29.34 -5.53 0.09
N THR A 787 -28.51 -4.53 0.38
CA THR A 787 -28.59 -3.70 1.60
C THR A 787 -29.06 -2.28 1.26
N ASN A 788 -29.88 -1.71 2.13
CA ASN A 788 -30.29 -0.30 2.14
C ASN A 788 -29.44 0.56 3.10
N VAL A 789 -28.33 0.02 3.62
CA VAL A 789 -27.38 0.75 4.46
C VAL A 789 -25.99 0.61 3.90
N GLN A 790 -25.33 1.75 3.66
CA GLN A 790 -24.02 1.80 3.00
C GLN A 790 -23.16 2.91 3.58
N LEU A 791 -21.85 2.80 3.41
CA LEU A 791 -20.92 3.88 3.68
C LEU A 791 -20.81 4.77 2.43
N THR A 792 -21.11 6.05 2.59
CA THR A 792 -20.97 7.08 1.53
C THR A 792 -20.28 8.31 2.10
N GLN A 793 -19.77 9.23 1.27
CA GLN A 793 -19.13 10.44 1.79
C GLN A 793 -20.03 11.18 2.81
N CYS A 794 -19.47 11.81 3.84
CA CYS A 794 -20.21 12.59 4.84
C CYS A 794 -20.62 13.97 4.33
N LEU A 795 -21.89 14.34 4.50
CA LEU A 795 -22.48 15.55 3.93
C LEU A 795 -23.00 16.44 5.05
N ALA A 796 -22.90 17.76 4.92
CA ALA A 796 -23.37 18.69 5.95
C ALA A 796 -24.88 18.52 6.23
N ASN A 797 -25.71 18.50 5.18
CA ASN A 797 -27.17 18.51 5.26
C ASN A 797 -27.81 17.29 4.55
N ASP A 798 -27.49 16.08 4.99
CA ASP A 798 -28.17 14.86 4.51
C ASP A 798 -28.83 14.11 5.67
N SER A 799 -30.16 14.10 5.67
CA SER A 799 -30.97 13.43 6.70
C SER A 799 -30.77 11.92 6.69
N ARG A 800 -30.40 11.35 5.55
CA ARG A 800 -30.13 9.91 5.38
C ARG A 800 -28.92 9.41 6.17
N GLN A 801 -28.11 10.35 6.70
CA GLN A 801 -26.89 10.06 7.45
C GLN A 801 -27.07 10.25 8.96
N LEU A 802 -28.30 10.52 9.41
CA LEU A 802 -28.61 10.80 10.81
C LEU A 802 -29.22 9.56 11.48
N TRP A 803 -28.56 9.11 12.53
CA TRP A 803 -28.93 7.97 13.34
C TRP A 803 -29.10 8.41 14.79
N ASP A 804 -29.98 7.76 15.52
CA ASP A 804 -30.12 7.89 16.97
C ASP A 804 -29.72 6.54 17.62
N TYR A 805 -29.36 6.59 18.89
CA TYR A 805 -29.10 5.39 19.69
C TYR A 805 -29.92 5.42 20.96
N ASP A 806 -30.59 4.30 21.23
CA ASP A 806 -31.44 4.12 22.41
C ASP A 806 -30.68 3.24 23.41
N LEU A 807 -30.30 3.80 24.56
CA LEU A 807 -29.52 3.10 25.61
C LEU A 807 -30.28 1.93 26.21
N ASP A 808 -31.60 2.08 26.39
CA ASP A 808 -32.43 1.10 27.10
C ASP A 808 -32.61 -0.17 26.27
N THR A 809 -32.83 0.04 24.97
CA THR A 809 -33.09 -1.04 24.03
C THR A 809 -31.84 -1.48 23.28
N GLN A 810 -30.77 -0.67 23.25
CA GLN A 810 -29.52 -0.87 22.53
C GLN A 810 -29.68 -0.91 21.00
N HIS A 811 -30.66 -0.17 20.48
CA HIS A 811 -30.91 -0.10 19.04
C HIS A 811 -30.29 1.16 18.44
N ILE A 812 -29.70 1.03 17.26
CA ILE A 812 -29.35 2.16 16.40
C ILE A 812 -30.48 2.35 15.40
N ASN A 813 -31.17 3.48 15.44
CA ASN A 813 -32.33 3.75 14.59
C ASN A 813 -32.08 4.94 13.66
N HIS A 814 -32.46 4.81 12.39
CA HIS A 814 -32.42 5.91 11.44
C HIS A 814 -33.40 7.01 11.87
N ARG A 815 -32.96 8.26 11.91
CA ARG A 815 -33.74 9.35 12.53
C ARG A 815 -35.04 9.64 11.79
N GLU A 816 -35.02 9.62 10.47
CA GLU A 816 -36.18 10.00 9.65
C GLU A 816 -37.17 8.85 9.50
N THR A 817 -36.70 7.67 9.05
CA THR A 817 -37.56 6.51 8.77
C THR A 817 -37.89 5.68 10.01
N LYS A 818 -37.20 5.91 11.14
CA LYS A 818 -37.33 5.14 12.39
C LYS A 818 -37.06 3.63 12.25
N LEU A 819 -36.38 3.22 11.18
CA LEU A 819 -35.93 1.83 10.99
C LEU A 819 -34.70 1.54 11.85
N CYS A 820 -34.61 0.33 12.38
CA CYS A 820 -33.48 -0.12 13.20
C CYS A 820 -32.43 -0.84 12.35
N LEU A 821 -31.17 -0.63 12.71
CA LEU A 821 -30.04 -1.32 12.11
C LEU A 821 -30.08 -2.81 12.51
N THR A 822 -30.00 -3.71 11.53
CA THR A 822 -30.24 -5.14 11.71
C THR A 822 -29.23 -5.97 10.93
N LEU A 823 -28.73 -7.03 11.57
CA LEU A 823 -27.85 -8.02 10.96
C LEU A 823 -28.66 -9.18 10.37
N LYS A 824 -28.56 -9.42 9.06
CA LYS A 824 -29.15 -10.61 8.40
C LYS A 824 -28.09 -11.51 7.78
N SER A 825 -28.39 -12.80 7.73
CA SER A 825 -27.60 -13.80 7.01
C SER A 825 -28.06 -13.83 5.55
N ALA A 826 -27.19 -13.50 4.59
CA ALA A 826 -27.48 -13.65 3.17
C ALA A 826 -27.07 -15.04 2.68
N LEU A 827 -27.95 -15.71 1.93
CA LEU A 827 -27.61 -16.95 1.20
C LEU A 827 -26.93 -16.53 -0.11
N SER A 828 -25.62 -16.74 -0.23
CA SER A 828 -24.94 -16.70 -1.52
C SER A 828 -25.42 -17.88 -2.36
N GLY A 829 -25.77 -17.63 -3.63
CA GLY A 829 -26.26 -18.65 -4.56
C GLY A 829 -25.16 -19.66 -4.91
N GLY A 830 -24.97 -20.68 -4.07
CA GLY A 830 -24.07 -21.81 -4.33
C GLY A 830 -23.98 -22.72 -3.11
N ARG A 831 -24.08 -24.05 -3.30
CA ARG A 831 -24.15 -25.07 -2.23
C ARG A 831 -22.91 -25.16 -1.31
N THR A 832 -21.89 -24.33 -1.50
CA THR A 832 -20.57 -24.46 -0.83
C THR A 832 -19.98 -23.15 -0.27
N GLN A 833 -20.66 -22.01 -0.33
CA GLN A 833 -20.16 -20.76 0.28
C GLN A 833 -20.78 -20.49 1.66
N LYS A 834 -19.96 -20.08 2.64
CA LYS A 834 -20.44 -19.62 3.97
C LYS A 834 -21.41 -18.45 3.78
N PRO A 835 -22.52 -18.38 4.53
CA PRO A 835 -23.45 -17.27 4.42
C PRO A 835 -22.76 -15.95 4.81
N GLU A 836 -22.80 -14.96 3.91
CA GLU A 836 -22.24 -13.65 4.15
C GLU A 836 -23.24 -12.83 4.98
N LYS A 837 -22.81 -12.28 6.11
CA LYS A 837 -23.69 -11.44 6.94
C LYS A 837 -23.78 -10.04 6.30
N ILE A 838 -24.98 -9.49 6.20
CA ILE A 838 -25.22 -8.15 5.69
C ILE A 838 -25.92 -7.30 6.74
N VAL A 839 -25.56 -6.03 6.82
CA VAL A 839 -26.24 -5.05 7.69
C VAL A 839 -27.22 -4.24 6.87
N MET A 840 -28.45 -4.09 7.37
CA MET A 840 -29.54 -3.36 6.72
C MET A 840 -30.37 -2.59 7.75
N ALA A 841 -31.28 -1.72 7.32
CA ALA A 841 -32.24 -1.04 8.19
C ALA A 841 -33.65 -1.56 7.91
N ILE A 842 -34.32 -2.13 8.92
CA ILE A 842 -35.69 -2.65 8.83
C ILE A 842 -36.55 -2.21 10.03
N GLU A 843 -37.81 -2.66 10.09
CA GLU A 843 -38.71 -2.36 11.20
C GLU A 843 -38.11 -2.82 12.53
N CYS A 844 -38.19 -1.95 13.55
CA CYS A 844 -37.63 -2.21 14.87
C CYS A 844 -38.41 -3.33 15.58
N ASP A 845 -37.71 -4.37 16.03
CA ASP A 845 -38.23 -5.42 16.91
C ASP A 845 -37.35 -5.50 18.16
N PHE A 846 -37.86 -5.00 19.28
CA PHE A 846 -37.14 -4.93 20.54
C PHE A 846 -36.79 -6.31 21.16
N LYS A 847 -37.36 -7.40 20.63
CA LYS A 847 -37.02 -8.77 21.02
C LYS A 847 -35.94 -9.38 20.13
N ASP A 848 -35.68 -8.80 18.97
CA ASP A 848 -34.76 -9.34 17.97
C ASP A 848 -33.30 -9.02 18.36
N ILE A 849 -32.54 -10.08 18.67
CA ILE A 849 -31.13 -9.97 19.05
C ILE A 849 -30.26 -9.45 17.90
N THR A 850 -30.70 -9.61 16.65
CA THR A 850 -29.96 -9.13 15.48
C THR A 850 -29.99 -7.61 15.32
N GLN A 851 -30.78 -6.91 16.14
CA GLN A 851 -30.91 -5.44 16.15
C GLN A 851 -30.19 -4.77 17.34
N LYS A 852 -29.49 -5.55 18.19
CA LYS A 852 -28.80 -5.01 19.37
C LYS A 852 -27.35 -4.68 19.06
N TRP A 853 -26.96 -3.45 19.41
CA TRP A 853 -25.63 -2.90 19.16
C TRP A 853 -25.04 -2.28 20.41
N GLY A 854 -23.77 -2.56 20.67
CA GLY A 854 -22.98 -1.98 21.74
C GLY A 854 -21.99 -0.94 21.19
N LEU A 855 -21.61 0.00 22.05
CA LEU A 855 -20.65 1.04 21.77
C LEU A 855 -19.49 0.89 22.75
N ILE A 856 -18.29 0.66 22.22
CA ILE A 856 -17.09 0.45 23.02
C ILE A 856 -16.16 1.65 22.83
N PRO A 857 -16.00 2.51 23.86
CA PRO A 857 -15.14 3.68 23.75
C PRO A 857 -13.69 3.23 23.62
N LEU A 858 -12.90 4.00 22.87
CA LEU A 858 -11.47 3.77 22.71
C LEU A 858 -10.67 4.96 23.29
N PRO A 859 -9.49 4.70 23.88
CA PRO A 859 -8.70 5.75 24.49
C PRO A 859 -8.05 6.61 23.40
N TRP A 860 -8.25 7.92 23.46
CA TRP A 860 -7.62 8.87 22.54
C TRP A 860 -6.90 10.01 23.26
N LYS A 861 -7.05 10.08 24.58
CA LYS A 861 -6.39 11.01 25.52
C LYS A 861 -5.77 10.22 26.67
N ILE A 862 -4.81 10.82 27.38
CA ILE A 862 -4.21 10.29 28.61
C ILE A 862 -4.91 10.87 29.82
#